data_AF-A0A2K9E9X6-F1
#
_entry.id   AF-A0A2K9E9X6-F1
#
_cell.length_a   1.000
_cell.length_b   1.000
_cell.length_c   1.000
_cell.angle_alpha   90.00
_cell.angle_beta   90.00
_cell.angle_gamma   90.00
#
_symmetry.space_group_name_H-M   'P 1'
#
loop_
_entity.id
_entity.type
_entity.pdbx_description
1 polymer ?
#
loop_
_entity_poly.entity_id
_entity_poly.type
_entity_poly.pdbx_seq_one_letter_code
_entity_poly.pdbx_strand_id
1 'polypeptide(L)'
;MFYICFNINIVLCKSFYHKVVIKKIVELGKLIKPVQANQTLGSSLSHKNVQVEPSILSKDTQITGINKMSSTEKKASVFSNIPAEEDLKETSEAQFTEEIKELAESLNSVIEIYEYVWNNINFEAYYGSRKGAVGTLDQMAGNDIDQASLLISLLRYKGIPARYVRGTIEIPVEKVMGWTGGETPQDAVRILASLGIPTVSVVSGGKISHVRTEHVWVEAYVPYQYYRGAGPMKGQKIWVPLDPSFKQHEKIEGLDLSSIIDIDTEASIEGFKDGIIVSDKLLSVSRVNVQSVSEKIENVDAKIEEFINQKGLEKIKSEELIGGKRIIPQDLDMLPLSLPYKVDAVYEKTSVVPKELRENRNLKLGKISDIPYQQLLDVYYKYFRKATLQEANKIISNEMRELSIFPYYSFDLTTLYGSVDGQKLGVKHPTIKARHSKKYFGKGRGMVSYGMLVNHNYVIGDTIGANEHESYFVFDIHYNNITDIVPDAITGDMHSINKANFAILHWFKVYFRPRFTNLETQLKHLYCGDEPENYHDYYIKPVGQTQIDKKLIVEEWPKIKQIILTLANKEITQNKIIKKLCTYKQTRTLKAIFEFDKLIRSIYTLKYLMDPKLQQDVHRSQNRIESFHQLRAAIASVNGKKQLSGKTDIEIDISNQCGRLIANIIVYYNSALLSLILEKYKSCNNTKAIEKLKRVSPVAWQHIHLLGHYAFCSNKCPIDLEEIISVLQIK
;
A
#
# COMPACT_ATOMS: atom_id res chain seq x y z
N MET A 1 -0.51 11.36 -7.88
CA MET A 1 -0.72 11.24 -6.42
C MET A 1 -0.07 12.36 -5.63
N PHE A 2 1.06 12.88 -6.10
CA PHE A 2 1.68 14.12 -5.58
C PHE A 2 0.82 15.38 -5.67
N TYR A 3 -0.26 15.33 -6.45
CA TYR A 3 -1.27 16.40 -6.55
C TYR A 3 -1.96 16.78 -5.24
N ILE A 4 -1.93 15.93 -4.21
CA ILE A 4 -2.62 16.21 -2.92
C ILE A 4 -1.64 16.49 -1.78
N CYS A 5 -0.52 15.79 -1.72
CA CYS A 5 0.29 15.79 -0.48
C CYS A 5 1.11 17.07 -0.27
N PHE A 6 1.33 17.91 -1.30
CA PHE A 6 2.35 18.97 -1.21
C PHE A 6 1.82 20.37 -0.87
N ASN A 7 0.52 20.64 -0.96
CA ASN A 7 -0.05 21.98 -0.68
C ASN A 7 -0.59 22.14 0.76
N ILE A 8 0.05 21.50 1.74
CA ILE A 8 -0.41 21.50 3.14
C ILE A 8 -0.04 22.77 3.93
N ASN A 9 0.85 23.63 3.39
CA ASN A 9 1.18 24.89 4.05
C ASN A 9 1.16 26.03 3.02
N ILE A 10 0.39 27.09 3.35
CA ILE A 10 0.47 28.49 2.87
C ILE A 10 -0.72 28.99 2.00
N VAL A 11 -1.45 29.93 2.62
CA VAL A 11 -2.26 31.06 2.10
C VAL A 11 -3.79 30.91 1.89
N LEU A 12 -4.47 31.91 2.45
CA LEU A 12 -5.91 32.12 2.72
C LEU A 12 -6.59 32.95 1.61
N CYS A 13 -7.95 32.91 1.61
CA CYS A 13 -8.97 33.70 0.85
C CYS A 13 -9.46 33.08 -0.49
N LYS A 14 -10.73 33.19 -0.97
CA LYS A 14 -11.93 33.96 -0.55
C LYS A 14 -13.27 33.32 -1.09
N SER A 15 -13.54 32.03 -0.93
CA SER A 15 -14.86 31.42 -1.29
C SER A 15 -15.20 30.17 -0.45
N PHE A 16 -16.49 29.90 -0.17
CA PHE A 16 -16.96 28.81 0.69
C PHE A 16 -16.57 27.42 0.18
N TYR A 17 -16.79 27.12 -1.11
CA TYR A 17 -16.43 25.81 -1.68
C TYR A 17 -14.92 25.66 -1.92
N HIS A 18 -14.23 26.75 -2.25
CA HIS A 18 -12.78 26.76 -2.40
C HIS A 18 -12.06 26.47 -1.06
N LYS A 19 -12.56 27.06 0.04
CA LYS A 19 -12.12 26.75 1.40
C LYS A 19 -12.35 25.29 1.75
N VAL A 20 -13.47 24.68 1.36
CA VAL A 20 -13.76 23.26 1.66
C VAL A 20 -12.80 22.33 0.92
N VAL A 21 -12.59 22.50 -0.39
CA VAL A 21 -11.70 21.63 -1.18
C VAL A 21 -10.25 21.71 -0.66
N ILE A 22 -9.71 22.91 -0.46
CA ILE A 22 -8.33 23.09 0.01
C ILE A 22 -8.19 22.68 1.47
N LYS A 23 -9.08 23.13 2.37
CA LYS A 23 -9.06 22.72 3.80
C LYS A 23 -9.18 21.20 3.93
N LYS A 24 -9.95 20.54 3.08
CA LYS A 24 -10.10 19.08 3.11
C LYS A 24 -8.91 18.34 2.53
N ILE A 25 -8.28 18.84 1.45
CA ILE A 25 -6.98 18.34 0.97
C ILE A 25 -5.91 18.47 2.07
N VAL A 26 -5.93 19.58 2.81
CA VAL A 26 -5.06 19.82 3.98
C VAL A 26 -5.40 18.90 5.16
N GLU A 27 -6.68 18.69 5.49
CA GLU A 27 -7.13 17.74 6.53
C GLU A 27 -6.80 16.29 6.17
N LEU A 28 -6.99 15.89 4.90
CA LEU A 28 -6.56 14.60 4.35
C LEU A 28 -5.06 14.41 4.54
N GLY A 29 -4.27 15.44 4.22
CA GLY A 29 -2.84 15.47 4.47
C GLY A 29 -2.45 15.29 5.94
N LYS A 30 -3.21 15.89 6.87
CA LYS A 30 -3.01 15.78 8.33
C LYS A 30 -3.46 14.43 8.91
N LEU A 31 -4.45 13.77 8.30
CA LEU A 31 -4.99 12.47 8.72
C LEU A 31 -4.14 11.28 8.25
N ILE A 32 -3.33 11.49 7.21
CA ILE A 32 -2.26 10.58 6.85
C ILE A 32 -1.08 10.81 7.83
N LYS A 33 -1.28 10.49 9.11
CA LYS A 33 -0.19 10.47 10.10
C LYS A 33 0.74 9.29 9.79
N PRO A 34 2.06 9.39 10.05
CA PRO A 34 2.90 8.21 10.09
C PRO A 34 2.35 7.29 11.18
N VAL A 35 1.75 6.17 10.79
CA VAL A 35 1.36 5.14 11.74
C VAL A 35 2.62 4.35 12.05
N GLN A 36 3.13 4.50 13.27
CA GLN A 36 4.15 3.61 13.82
C GLN A 36 3.60 2.17 13.70
N ALA A 37 4.44 1.21 13.31
CA ALA A 37 4.02 -0.16 13.10
C ALA A 37 3.53 -0.78 14.42
N ASN A 38 2.25 -0.63 14.74
CA ASN A 38 1.62 -1.44 15.77
C ASN A 38 1.54 -2.87 15.24
N GLN A 39 2.42 -3.73 15.75
CA GLN A 39 2.12 -5.16 15.77
C GLN A 39 0.85 -5.32 16.60
N THR A 40 -0.28 -5.55 15.95
CA THR A 40 -1.46 -6.09 16.63
C THR A 40 -1.13 -7.52 17.06
N LEU A 41 -0.55 -7.68 18.25
CA LEU A 41 -0.68 -8.90 19.03
C LEU A 41 -2.16 -9.00 19.44
N GLY A 42 -2.96 -9.64 18.58
CA GLY A 42 -4.33 -9.99 18.93
C GLY A 42 -4.32 -11.10 19.97
N SER A 43 -4.58 -10.75 21.24
CA SER A 43 -4.72 -11.66 22.38
C SER A 43 -6.09 -12.37 22.45
N SER A 44 -6.84 -12.44 21.36
CA SER A 44 -8.14 -13.14 21.31
C SER A 44 -8.25 -14.02 20.05
N LEU A 45 -7.49 -15.10 20.02
CA LEU A 45 -7.83 -16.28 19.24
C LEU A 45 -8.06 -17.43 20.21
N SER A 46 -9.26 -18.01 20.16
CA SER A 46 -9.64 -19.15 20.98
C SER A 46 -8.66 -20.31 20.76
N HIS A 47 -7.98 -20.72 21.82
CA HIS A 47 -7.24 -21.96 21.90
C HIS A 47 -8.17 -23.15 21.60
N LYS A 48 -8.10 -23.67 20.38
CA LYS A 48 -8.21 -25.11 20.11
C LYS A 48 -7.09 -25.48 19.18
N ASN A 49 -5.97 -25.86 19.78
CA ASN A 49 -4.93 -26.65 19.12
C ASN A 49 -5.62 -27.89 18.54
N VAL A 50 -5.96 -27.85 17.25
CA VAL A 50 -5.93 -29.07 16.46
C VAL A 50 -4.46 -29.48 16.52
N GLN A 51 -4.16 -30.49 17.35
CA GLN A 51 -2.97 -31.31 17.19
C GLN A 51 -3.05 -31.91 15.79
N VAL A 52 -2.56 -31.16 14.81
CA VAL A 52 -1.99 -31.74 13.62
C VAL A 52 -0.68 -32.29 14.13
N GLU A 53 -0.67 -33.57 14.52
CA GLU A 53 0.59 -34.29 14.56
C GLU A 53 1.30 -34.00 13.23
N PRO A 54 2.53 -33.46 13.25
CA PRO A 54 3.27 -33.29 12.03
C PRO A 54 3.33 -34.66 11.38
N SER A 55 2.77 -34.77 10.18
CA SER A 55 3.06 -35.92 9.32
C SER A 55 4.57 -36.05 9.33
N ILE A 56 5.07 -37.18 9.84
CA ILE A 56 6.47 -37.52 9.90
C ILE A 56 7.01 -37.44 8.47
N LEU A 57 7.51 -36.27 8.11
CA LEU A 57 8.35 -36.10 6.94
C LEU A 57 9.64 -36.80 7.33
N SER A 58 9.93 -37.87 6.59
CA SER A 58 11.12 -38.70 6.65
C SER A 58 12.36 -37.93 7.13
N LYS A 59 13.15 -38.58 7.97
CA LYS A 59 14.42 -38.14 8.59
C LYS A 59 15.53 -37.61 7.65
N ASP A 60 15.26 -37.33 6.38
CA ASP A 60 16.25 -36.87 5.40
C ASP A 60 15.71 -35.75 4.49
N THR A 61 15.42 -34.56 5.04
CA THR A 61 15.20 -33.39 4.18
C THR A 61 15.81 -32.13 4.81
N GLN A 62 17.02 -31.82 4.33
CA GLN A 62 17.71 -30.55 4.50
C GLN A 62 16.77 -29.38 4.22
N ILE A 63 16.90 -28.31 5.01
CA ILE A 63 16.27 -27.00 4.77
C ILE A 63 16.74 -26.49 3.39
N THR A 64 15.99 -26.83 2.36
CA THR A 64 16.24 -26.45 0.96
C THR A 64 14.99 -25.78 0.44
N GLY A 65 14.92 -24.47 0.66
CA GLY A 65 13.77 -23.66 0.25
C GLY A 65 13.89 -22.17 0.55
N ILE A 66 15.11 -21.63 0.58
CA ILE A 66 15.37 -20.18 0.61
C ILE A 66 16.40 -19.97 -0.50
N ASN A 67 16.07 -19.12 -1.48
CA ASN A 67 16.79 -18.84 -2.73
C ASN A 67 18.13 -19.58 -2.88
N LYS A 68 18.14 -20.65 -3.69
CA LYS A 68 19.38 -21.27 -4.16
C LYS A 68 20.27 -20.16 -4.72
N MET A 69 21.41 -19.88 -4.08
CA MET A 69 22.55 -19.32 -4.78
C MET A 69 22.82 -20.26 -5.96
N SER A 70 22.61 -19.79 -7.18
CA SER A 70 23.07 -20.54 -8.35
C SER A 70 24.59 -20.62 -8.24
N SER A 71 25.11 -21.79 -7.93
CA SER A 71 26.51 -22.16 -8.10
C SER A 71 26.83 -22.25 -9.60
N THR A 72 26.66 -21.16 -10.32
CA THR A 72 27.47 -20.92 -11.51
C THR A 72 28.76 -20.34 -10.99
N GLU A 73 29.80 -21.17 -10.95
CA GLU A 73 31.19 -20.74 -10.81
C GLU A 73 31.51 -19.78 -11.98
N LYS A 74 31.10 -18.52 -11.86
CA LYS A 74 31.73 -17.45 -12.62
C LYS A 74 33.09 -17.27 -11.97
N LYS A 75 34.11 -17.89 -12.57
CA LYS A 75 35.52 -17.59 -12.28
C LYS A 75 35.66 -16.07 -12.21
N ALA A 76 36.16 -15.57 -11.08
CA ALA A 76 36.55 -14.18 -10.94
C ALA A 76 37.38 -13.79 -12.16
N SER A 77 36.93 -12.79 -12.91
CA SER A 77 37.75 -12.24 -13.98
C SER A 77 39.09 -11.80 -13.38
N VAL A 78 40.19 -12.14 -14.05
CA VAL A 78 41.54 -11.75 -13.63
C VAL A 78 41.61 -10.23 -13.68
N PHE A 79 41.42 -9.58 -12.53
CA PHE A 79 41.44 -8.13 -12.44
C PHE A 79 42.87 -7.63 -12.29
N SER A 80 43.20 -6.58 -13.05
CA SER A 80 44.49 -5.91 -12.98
C SER A 80 44.77 -5.39 -11.56
N ASN A 81 46.00 -5.60 -11.10
CA ASN A 81 46.51 -4.97 -9.88
C ASN A 81 46.80 -3.47 -10.07
N ILE A 82 46.70 -2.99 -11.30
CA ILE A 82 46.88 -1.59 -11.70
C ILE A 82 45.49 -0.95 -11.89
N PRO A 83 45.23 0.24 -11.35
CA PRO A 83 43.97 0.95 -11.55
C PRO A 83 43.67 1.29 -13.00
N ALA A 84 42.40 1.24 -13.37
CA ALA A 84 41.91 1.71 -14.66
C ALA A 84 41.46 3.18 -14.57
N GLU A 85 41.32 3.86 -15.70
CA GLU A 85 40.79 5.24 -15.70
C GLU A 85 39.36 5.30 -15.16
N GLU A 86 38.57 4.25 -15.37
CA GLU A 86 37.19 4.14 -14.89
C GLU A 86 37.13 4.15 -13.35
N ASP A 87 38.20 3.74 -12.66
CA ASP A 87 38.29 3.74 -11.20
C ASP A 87 38.44 5.16 -10.62
N LEU A 88 38.60 6.19 -11.47
CA LEU A 88 38.66 7.61 -11.11
C LEU A 88 37.44 8.40 -11.61
N LYS A 89 36.67 7.85 -12.56
CA LYS A 89 35.57 8.57 -13.22
C LYS A 89 34.29 8.60 -12.37
N GLU A 90 33.53 9.67 -12.54
CA GLU A 90 32.18 9.81 -12.02
C GLU A 90 31.24 8.75 -12.62
N THR A 91 30.25 8.29 -11.85
CA THR A 91 29.24 7.34 -12.33
C THR A 91 27.84 7.74 -11.86
N SER A 92 26.80 7.05 -12.33
CA SER A 92 25.42 7.36 -11.89
C SER A 92 25.18 7.14 -10.39
N GLU A 93 25.97 6.28 -9.74
CA GLU A 93 25.84 6.00 -8.31
C GLU A 93 26.90 6.75 -7.49
N ALA A 94 28.07 7.08 -8.05
CA ALA A 94 29.13 7.86 -7.40
C ALA A 94 29.33 9.18 -8.16
N GLN A 95 28.52 10.19 -7.79
CA GLN A 95 28.45 11.51 -8.45
C GLN A 95 29.26 12.58 -7.69
N PHE A 96 29.81 13.55 -8.41
CA PHE A 96 30.58 14.66 -7.83
C PHE A 96 29.72 15.93 -7.76
N THR A 97 28.67 15.91 -6.92
CA THR A 97 27.86 17.11 -6.66
C THR A 97 28.64 18.10 -5.79
N GLU A 98 28.24 19.37 -5.77
CA GLU A 98 28.96 20.39 -5.00
C GLU A 98 29.06 20.03 -3.51
N GLU A 99 28.01 19.46 -2.92
CA GLU A 99 28.01 19.03 -1.52
C GLU A 99 29.03 17.92 -1.25
N ILE A 100 29.19 16.98 -2.19
CA ILE A 100 30.19 15.90 -2.09
C ILE A 100 31.60 16.46 -2.27
N LYS A 101 31.78 17.46 -3.13
CA LYS A 101 33.08 18.13 -3.32
C LYS A 101 33.50 18.90 -2.08
N GLU A 102 32.59 19.71 -1.53
CA GLU A 102 32.81 20.48 -0.31
C GLU A 102 33.15 19.55 0.87
N LEU A 103 32.37 18.48 1.04
CA LEU A 103 32.64 17.47 2.06
C LEU A 103 34.02 16.82 1.83
N ALA A 104 34.32 16.39 0.62
CA ALA A 104 35.63 15.80 0.33
C ALA A 104 36.75 16.81 0.63
N GLU A 105 36.62 18.07 0.24
CA GLU A 105 37.61 19.14 0.51
C GLU A 105 37.85 19.36 2.00
N SER A 106 36.80 19.26 2.82
CA SER A 106 36.92 19.36 4.28
C SER A 106 37.72 18.21 4.93
N LEU A 107 37.89 17.09 4.24
CA LEU A 107 38.57 15.89 4.73
C LEU A 107 39.98 15.79 4.10
N ASN A 108 41.00 15.71 4.94
CA ASN A 108 42.41 15.85 4.55
C ASN A 108 43.09 14.51 4.21
N SER A 109 42.53 13.39 4.67
CA SER A 109 43.13 12.07 4.51
C SER A 109 42.11 11.00 4.12
N VAL A 110 42.61 9.87 3.60
CA VAL A 110 41.75 8.69 3.29
C VAL A 110 41.09 8.13 4.54
N ILE A 111 41.79 8.25 5.67
CA ILE A 111 41.30 7.82 6.99
C ILE A 111 40.10 8.68 7.37
N GLU A 112 40.23 10.01 7.35
CA GLU A 112 39.13 10.93 7.64
C GLU A 112 37.92 10.71 6.70
N ILE A 113 38.16 10.43 5.41
CA ILE A 113 37.10 10.09 4.47
C ILE A 113 36.36 8.81 4.87
N TYR A 114 37.10 7.77 5.23
CA TYR A 114 36.50 6.50 5.65
C TYR A 114 35.74 6.64 6.98
N GLU A 115 36.34 7.29 7.97
CA GLU A 115 35.75 7.56 9.28
C GLU A 115 34.50 8.40 9.17
N TYR A 116 34.50 9.41 8.30
CA TYR A 116 33.31 10.23 8.09
C TYR A 116 32.13 9.37 7.66
N VAL A 117 32.31 8.52 6.64
CA VAL A 117 31.24 7.63 6.16
C VAL A 117 30.86 6.59 7.22
N TRP A 118 31.83 6.05 7.97
CA TRP A 118 31.55 5.10 9.05
C TRP A 118 30.72 5.74 10.17
N ASN A 119 31.16 6.88 10.70
CA ASN A 119 30.66 7.51 11.92
C ASN A 119 29.36 8.27 11.71
N ASN A 120 29.12 8.80 10.51
CA ASN A 120 28.00 9.72 10.28
C ASN A 120 26.87 9.11 9.45
N ILE A 121 27.08 7.99 8.76
CA ILE A 121 26.08 7.40 7.87
C ILE A 121 25.48 6.14 8.48
N ASN A 122 24.18 6.11 8.76
CA ASN A 122 23.51 4.93 9.32
C ASN A 122 23.39 3.78 8.32
N PHE A 123 23.51 2.54 8.80
CA PHE A 123 23.23 1.36 7.99
C PHE A 123 21.74 1.10 7.89
N GLU A 124 21.24 0.97 6.66
CA GLU A 124 19.85 0.62 6.38
C GLU A 124 19.80 -0.58 5.42
N ALA A 125 19.20 -1.68 5.84
CA ALA A 125 19.19 -2.91 5.05
C ALA A 125 18.16 -2.85 3.91
N TYR A 126 18.61 -3.06 2.68
CA TYR A 126 17.79 -3.38 1.51
C TYR A 126 18.65 -3.92 0.38
N TYR A 127 18.05 -4.66 -0.56
CA TYR A 127 18.77 -5.21 -1.70
C TYR A 127 18.94 -4.22 -2.86
N GLY A 128 20.17 -4.11 -3.38
CA GLY A 128 20.54 -3.27 -4.51
C GLY A 128 20.84 -1.81 -4.14
N SER A 129 21.38 -1.03 -5.08
CA SER A 129 21.58 0.41 -4.91
C SER A 129 20.27 1.17 -5.11
N ARG A 130 19.91 1.98 -4.12
CA ARG A 130 18.70 2.81 -4.14
C ARG A 130 19.02 4.29 -4.11
N LYS A 131 19.97 4.68 -3.25
CA LYS A 131 20.28 6.08 -2.94
C LYS A 131 21.49 6.58 -3.74
N GLY A 132 22.49 5.73 -3.99
CA GLY A 132 23.81 6.15 -4.46
C GLY A 132 24.48 7.15 -3.51
N ALA A 133 25.58 7.76 -3.91
CA ALA A 133 26.38 8.68 -3.11
C ALA A 133 25.56 9.88 -2.60
N VAL A 134 24.86 10.56 -3.51
CA VAL A 134 24.09 11.78 -3.21
C VAL A 134 22.99 11.49 -2.19
N GLY A 135 22.12 10.50 -2.47
CA GLY A 135 21.02 10.18 -1.56
C GLY A 135 21.49 9.66 -0.20
N THR A 136 22.66 9.01 -0.15
CA THR A 136 23.27 8.53 1.09
C THR A 136 23.77 9.68 1.96
N LEU A 137 24.40 10.68 1.33
CA LEU A 137 24.85 11.89 2.03
C LEU A 137 23.66 12.73 2.51
N ASP A 138 22.65 12.94 1.67
CA ASP A 138 21.46 13.72 2.02
C ASP A 138 20.68 13.13 3.19
N GLN A 139 20.55 11.79 3.23
CA GLN A 139 19.77 11.08 4.26
C GLN A 139 20.60 10.67 5.47
N MET A 140 21.93 10.81 5.38
CA MET A 140 22.86 10.29 6.39
C MET A 140 22.61 8.80 6.69
N ALA A 141 22.19 8.01 5.68
CA ALA A 141 21.88 6.60 5.81
C ALA A 141 21.85 5.86 4.46
N GLY A 142 22.31 4.60 4.42
CA GLY A 142 22.23 3.74 3.23
C GLY A 142 22.67 2.30 3.48
N ASN A 143 22.42 1.40 2.52
CA ASN A 143 22.93 0.03 2.56
C ASN A 143 24.42 -0.04 2.18
N ASP A 144 24.95 -1.26 2.08
CA ASP A 144 26.31 -1.57 1.68
C ASP A 144 26.72 -0.93 0.34
N ILE A 145 25.87 -1.06 -0.70
CA ILE A 145 26.17 -0.51 -2.03
C ILE A 145 26.12 1.03 -2.03
N ASP A 146 25.17 1.62 -1.32
CA ASP A 146 24.96 3.05 -1.28
C ASP A 146 26.05 3.77 -0.46
N GLN A 147 26.46 3.20 0.68
CA GLN A 147 27.62 3.69 1.45
C GLN A 147 28.94 3.48 0.69
N ALA A 148 29.12 2.34 0.01
CA ALA A 148 30.27 2.14 -0.88
C ALA A 148 30.31 3.18 -2.00
N SER A 149 29.14 3.59 -2.52
CA SER A 149 29.05 4.62 -3.56
C SER A 149 29.45 6.00 -3.05
N LEU A 150 29.04 6.38 -1.84
CA LEU A 150 29.47 7.63 -1.22
C LEU A 150 30.99 7.64 -0.98
N LEU A 151 31.52 6.57 -0.39
CA LEU A 151 32.96 6.43 -0.14
C LEU A 151 33.77 6.52 -1.44
N ILE A 152 33.35 5.78 -2.48
CA ILE A 152 33.98 5.83 -3.80
C ILE A 152 33.92 7.24 -4.38
N SER A 153 32.80 7.95 -4.23
CA SER A 153 32.67 9.31 -4.75
C SER A 153 33.68 10.27 -4.14
N LEU A 154 33.80 10.26 -2.80
CA LEU A 154 34.76 11.10 -2.06
C LEU A 154 36.21 10.78 -2.44
N LEU A 155 36.55 9.49 -2.55
CA LEU A 155 37.90 9.04 -2.93
C LEU A 155 38.26 9.42 -4.36
N ARG A 156 37.35 9.16 -5.32
CA ARG A 156 37.60 9.44 -6.73
C ARG A 156 37.75 10.93 -7.00
N TYR A 157 36.94 11.77 -6.33
CA TYR A 157 37.08 13.22 -6.42
C TYR A 157 38.49 13.69 -5.97
N LYS A 158 39.04 13.06 -4.92
CA LYS A 158 40.42 13.30 -4.43
C LYS A 158 41.51 12.66 -5.29
N GLY A 159 41.16 12.12 -6.47
CA GLY A 159 42.11 11.48 -7.39
C GLY A 159 42.60 10.11 -6.91
N ILE A 160 41.87 9.45 -6.01
CA ILE A 160 42.20 8.13 -5.49
C ILE A 160 41.34 7.09 -6.22
N PRO A 161 41.96 6.17 -6.98
CA PRO A 161 41.21 5.14 -7.67
C PRO A 161 40.47 4.25 -6.66
N ALA A 162 39.17 4.07 -6.86
CA ALA A 162 38.33 3.29 -5.97
C ALA A 162 37.32 2.47 -6.78
N ARG A 163 37.01 1.24 -6.36
CA ARG A 163 36.09 0.34 -7.07
C ARG A 163 35.23 -0.49 -6.12
N TYR A 164 34.07 -0.93 -6.62
CA TYR A 164 33.17 -1.83 -5.91
C TYR A 164 33.70 -3.25 -5.98
N VAL A 165 33.60 -3.99 -4.88
CA VAL A 165 33.83 -5.43 -4.82
C VAL A 165 32.58 -6.07 -4.24
N ARG A 166 32.04 -7.06 -4.94
CA ARG A 166 30.86 -7.82 -4.52
C ARG A 166 31.25 -9.26 -4.29
N GLY A 167 30.73 -9.83 -3.21
CA GLY A 167 31.00 -11.20 -2.85
C GLY A 167 30.04 -11.73 -1.79
N THR A 168 30.34 -12.93 -1.31
CA THR A 168 29.72 -13.47 -0.11
C THR A 168 30.68 -13.34 1.05
N ILE A 169 30.14 -12.83 2.16
CA ILE A 169 30.85 -12.65 3.42
C ILE A 169 30.25 -13.59 4.46
N GLU A 170 31.09 -14.10 5.36
CA GLU A 170 30.72 -14.98 6.46
C GLU A 170 30.94 -14.23 7.78
N ILE A 171 29.86 -14.06 8.55
CA ILE A 171 29.84 -13.22 9.75
C ILE A 171 29.32 -14.05 10.93
N PRO A 172 29.99 -14.01 12.11
CA PRO A 172 29.45 -14.58 13.33
C PRO A 172 28.07 -14.01 13.67
N VAL A 173 27.12 -14.87 14.06
CA VAL A 173 25.72 -14.47 14.19
C VAL A 173 25.50 -13.35 15.21
N GLU A 174 26.34 -13.28 16.25
CA GLU A 174 26.29 -12.25 17.29
C GLU A 174 26.56 -10.85 16.68
N LYS A 175 27.52 -10.76 15.74
CA LYS A 175 27.82 -9.51 15.04
C LYS A 175 26.72 -9.13 14.05
N VAL A 176 26.02 -10.11 13.47
CA VAL A 176 24.86 -9.87 12.58
C VAL A 176 23.67 -9.35 13.38
N MET A 177 23.47 -9.82 14.61
CA MET A 177 22.47 -9.27 15.53
C MET A 177 22.75 -7.80 15.85
N GLY A 178 24.00 -7.45 16.17
CA GLY A 178 24.39 -6.04 16.39
C GLY A 178 24.30 -5.17 15.14
N TRP A 179 24.54 -5.75 13.96
CA TRP A 179 24.48 -5.06 12.68
C TRP A 179 23.04 -4.81 12.19
N THR A 180 22.18 -5.83 12.25
CA THR A 180 20.76 -5.77 11.82
C THR A 180 19.83 -5.25 12.91
N GLY A 181 20.28 -5.34 14.16
CA GLY A 181 19.49 -5.02 15.31
C GLY A 181 18.49 -6.09 15.75
N GLY A 182 18.59 -7.32 15.26
CA GLY A 182 17.73 -8.44 15.66
C GLY A 182 18.01 -8.94 17.07
N GLU A 183 16.95 -9.25 17.82
CA GLU A 183 17.04 -9.70 19.22
C GLU A 183 17.42 -11.19 19.34
N THR A 184 17.15 -11.99 18.30
CA THR A 184 17.56 -13.40 18.23
C THR A 184 18.38 -13.69 16.96
N PRO A 185 19.21 -14.75 16.96
CA PRO A 185 19.92 -15.23 15.76
C PRO A 185 19.00 -15.44 14.55
N GLN A 186 17.79 -15.94 14.77
CA GLN A 186 16.79 -16.18 13.73
C GLN A 186 16.23 -14.87 13.19
N ASP A 187 15.97 -13.89 14.05
CA ASP A 187 15.43 -12.58 13.65
C ASP A 187 16.46 -11.81 12.82
N ALA A 188 17.73 -11.83 13.22
CA ALA A 188 18.81 -11.19 12.48
C ALA A 188 18.92 -11.73 11.04
N VAL A 189 18.82 -13.06 10.86
CA VAL A 189 18.81 -13.70 9.53
C VAL A 189 17.54 -13.36 8.76
N ARG A 190 16.38 -13.35 9.42
CA ARG A 190 15.09 -13.01 8.80
C ARG A 190 15.03 -11.57 8.33
N ILE A 191 15.61 -10.62 9.07
CA ILE A 191 15.65 -9.20 8.68
C ILE A 191 16.34 -9.07 7.33
N LEU A 192 17.56 -9.59 7.18
CA LEU A 192 18.30 -9.56 5.91
C LEU A 192 17.54 -10.25 4.77
N ALA A 193 17.04 -11.47 5.02
CA ALA A 193 16.33 -12.25 4.02
C ALA A 193 14.99 -11.61 3.58
N SER A 194 14.24 -11.02 4.51
CA SER A 194 12.94 -10.38 4.24
C SER A 194 13.07 -9.13 3.37
N LEU A 195 14.25 -8.51 3.39
CA LEU A 195 14.59 -7.32 2.61
C LEU A 195 15.18 -7.66 1.23
N GLY A 196 15.15 -8.95 0.88
CA GLY A 196 15.56 -9.48 -0.42
C GLY A 196 17.06 -9.68 -0.57
N ILE A 197 17.84 -9.53 0.51
CA ILE A 197 19.29 -9.77 0.50
C ILE A 197 19.52 -11.29 0.47
N PRO A 198 20.33 -11.83 -0.47
CA PRO A 198 20.68 -13.24 -0.48
C PRO A 198 21.47 -13.61 0.78
N THR A 199 20.85 -14.38 1.67
CA THR A 199 21.42 -14.73 2.98
C THR A 199 21.12 -16.18 3.34
N VAL A 200 22.12 -16.89 3.88
CA VAL A 200 22.00 -18.28 4.38
C VAL A 200 22.63 -18.41 5.76
N SER A 201 21.97 -19.17 6.65
CA SER A 201 22.47 -19.46 8.00
C SER A 201 23.40 -20.68 8.00
N VAL A 202 24.53 -20.58 8.68
CA VAL A 202 25.48 -21.68 8.92
C VAL A 202 25.24 -22.25 10.31
N VAL A 203 24.76 -23.49 10.38
CA VAL A 203 24.41 -24.16 11.64
C VAL A 203 25.57 -25.04 12.10
N SER A 204 25.98 -24.90 13.37
CA SER A 204 26.97 -25.76 14.02
C SER A 204 26.45 -26.12 15.42
N GLY A 205 26.51 -27.40 15.79
CA GLY A 205 26.00 -27.87 17.09
C GLY A 205 24.50 -27.60 17.33
N GLY A 206 23.68 -27.56 16.26
CA GLY A 206 22.23 -27.29 16.35
C GLY A 206 21.85 -25.82 16.55
N LYS A 207 22.82 -24.90 16.60
CA LYS A 207 22.59 -23.45 16.68
C LYS A 207 23.15 -22.75 15.44
N ILE A 208 22.54 -21.62 15.07
CA ILE A 208 23.12 -20.75 14.02
C ILE A 208 24.42 -20.17 14.58
N SER A 209 25.54 -20.45 13.92
CA SER A 209 26.87 -19.98 14.33
C SER A 209 27.32 -18.77 13.51
N HIS A 210 27.08 -18.82 12.20
CA HIS A 210 27.46 -17.77 11.26
C HIS A 210 26.33 -17.53 10.26
N VAL A 211 26.41 -16.40 9.58
CA VAL A 211 25.53 -16.03 8.48
C VAL A 211 26.41 -15.74 7.28
N ARG A 212 26.10 -16.37 6.14
CA ARG A 212 26.68 -16.01 4.85
C ARG A 212 25.70 -15.12 4.12
N THR A 213 26.12 -13.94 3.71
CA THR A 213 25.28 -13.00 2.98
C THR A 213 26.04 -12.41 1.81
N GLU A 214 25.32 -12.07 0.75
CA GLU A 214 25.84 -11.23 -0.31
C GLU A 214 26.07 -9.81 0.22
N HIS A 215 27.20 -9.21 -0.13
CA HIS A 215 27.62 -7.89 0.36
C HIS A 215 28.55 -7.19 -0.64
N VAL A 216 28.55 -5.85 -0.62
CA VAL A 216 29.42 -5.00 -1.43
C VAL A 216 30.28 -4.09 -0.56
N TRP A 217 31.58 -4.06 -0.85
CA TRP A 217 32.55 -3.18 -0.20
C TRP A 217 33.42 -2.45 -1.24
N VAL A 218 34.34 -1.60 -0.77
CA VAL A 218 35.21 -0.77 -1.60
C VAL A 218 36.63 -1.33 -1.60
N GLU A 219 37.31 -1.29 -2.73
CA GLU A 219 38.77 -1.33 -2.79
C GLU A 219 39.29 0.05 -3.19
N ALA A 220 40.21 0.62 -2.41
CA ALA A 220 40.84 1.92 -2.67
C ALA A 220 42.34 1.75 -2.94
N TYR A 221 42.86 2.41 -3.99
CA TYR A 221 44.26 2.29 -4.39
C TYR A 221 45.13 3.37 -3.75
N VAL A 222 45.72 3.05 -2.60
CA VAL A 222 46.38 4.03 -1.72
C VAL A 222 47.82 3.62 -1.39
N PRO A 223 48.71 4.59 -1.08
CA PRO A 223 50.08 4.31 -0.65
C PRO A 223 50.05 3.77 0.78
N TYR A 224 49.91 2.45 0.93
CA TYR A 224 49.57 1.82 2.20
C TYR A 224 50.67 1.95 3.28
N GLN A 225 51.95 1.98 2.88
CA GLN A 225 53.08 2.13 3.83
C GLN A 225 53.28 3.57 4.35
N TYR A 226 52.61 4.58 3.78
CA TYR A 226 52.67 5.98 4.26
C TYR A 226 52.02 6.17 5.63
N TYR A 227 51.09 5.28 6.00
CA TYR A 227 50.34 5.34 7.26
C TYR A 227 51.01 4.56 8.41
N ARG A 228 52.23 3.99 8.22
CA ARG A 228 52.91 3.12 9.20
C ARG A 228 54.39 3.43 9.49
N GLY A 229 54.85 4.63 9.14
CA GLY A 229 56.12 5.18 9.64
C GLY A 229 57.34 4.24 9.66
N ALA A 230 57.81 3.70 8.53
CA ALA A 230 59.18 3.17 8.41
C ALA A 230 59.63 2.88 6.96
N GLY A 231 60.84 3.36 6.61
CA GLY A 231 61.83 2.59 5.84
C GLY A 231 61.75 2.53 4.30
N PRO A 232 62.82 2.04 3.62
CA PRO A 232 63.30 2.51 2.31
C PRO A 232 62.59 1.97 1.06
N MET A 233 61.36 1.43 1.17
CA MET A 233 60.50 1.14 0.01
C MET A 233 59.31 2.11 -0.05
N LYS A 234 59.63 3.40 -0.16
CA LYS A 234 58.65 4.49 -0.29
C LYS A 234 57.73 4.27 -1.50
N GLY A 235 56.42 4.19 -1.25
CA GLY A 235 55.41 4.63 -2.23
C GLY A 235 54.72 3.57 -3.08
N GLN A 236 54.86 2.27 -2.80
CA GLN A 236 54.04 1.27 -3.52
C GLN A 236 52.57 1.37 -3.09
N LYS A 237 51.71 1.73 -4.06
CA LYS A 237 50.25 1.76 -3.88
C LYS A 237 49.69 0.35 -4.02
N ILE A 238 48.75 0.01 -3.14
CA ILE A 238 48.03 -1.27 -3.19
C ILE A 238 46.53 -1.03 -3.07
N TRP A 239 45.73 -2.01 -3.49
CA TRP A 239 44.30 -2.02 -3.25
C TRP A 239 44.02 -2.43 -1.80
N VAL A 240 43.44 -1.51 -1.04
CA VAL A 240 43.04 -1.71 0.35
C VAL A 240 41.53 -1.90 0.41
N PRO A 241 41.02 -3.00 1.00
CA PRO A 241 39.59 -3.22 1.15
C PRO A 241 39.04 -2.41 2.32
N LEU A 242 37.97 -1.65 2.08
CA LEU A 242 37.29 -0.78 3.02
C LEU A 242 35.78 -1.05 2.97
N ASP A 243 35.15 -1.24 4.12
CA ASP A 243 33.69 -1.36 4.21
C ASP A 243 33.13 -0.46 5.32
N PRO A 244 32.57 0.72 4.97
CA PRO A 244 31.99 1.62 5.95
C PRO A 244 30.61 1.16 6.47
N SER A 245 30.00 0.13 5.88
CA SER A 245 28.60 -0.25 6.13
C SER A 245 28.43 -1.27 7.25
N PHE A 246 29.45 -2.09 7.53
CA PHE A 246 29.42 -3.09 8.59
C PHE A 246 29.78 -2.49 9.96
N LYS A 247 28.86 -1.71 10.54
CA LYS A 247 29.02 -1.06 11.84
C LYS A 247 28.19 -1.71 12.94
N GLN A 248 28.73 -1.70 14.15
CA GLN A 248 28.04 -2.16 15.36
C GLN A 248 27.37 -0.98 16.06
N HIS A 249 26.26 -1.25 16.75
CA HIS A 249 25.49 -0.21 17.42
C HIS A 249 25.37 -0.50 18.91
N GLU A 250 25.45 0.55 19.73
CA GLU A 250 25.00 0.51 21.12
C GLU A 250 23.48 0.78 21.17
N LYS A 251 22.77 0.04 22.03
CA LYS A 251 21.35 0.27 22.28
C LYS A 251 21.23 1.39 23.30
N ILE A 252 20.46 2.42 22.97
CA ILE A 252 20.10 3.49 23.89
C ILE A 252 18.70 3.20 24.37
N GLU A 253 18.55 2.99 25.67
CA GLU A 253 17.22 2.89 26.28
C GLU A 253 16.59 4.27 26.31
N GLY A 254 15.33 4.33 25.85
CA GLY A 254 14.56 5.57 25.83
C GLY A 254 14.08 5.94 27.22
N LEU A 255 13.44 7.09 27.30
CA LEU A 255 12.87 7.59 28.55
C LEU A 255 11.74 6.64 29.02
N ASP A 256 11.86 6.09 30.23
CA ASP A 256 10.80 5.29 30.83
C ASP A 256 9.69 6.20 31.38
N LEU A 257 8.75 6.54 30.50
CA LEU A 257 7.57 7.35 30.83
C LEU A 257 6.72 6.74 31.94
N SER A 258 6.75 5.42 32.14
CA SER A 258 5.94 4.78 33.18
C SER A 258 6.42 5.13 34.59
N SER A 259 7.73 5.23 34.78
CA SER A 259 8.36 5.66 36.04
C SER A 259 8.18 7.14 36.37
N ILE A 260 7.90 7.98 35.37
CA ILE A 260 7.79 9.44 35.50
C ILE A 260 6.36 9.86 35.81
N ILE A 261 5.38 9.21 35.19
CA ILE A 261 3.98 9.64 35.25
C ILE A 261 3.29 9.06 36.51
N ASP A 262 3.89 8.06 37.17
CA ASP A 262 3.44 7.44 38.43
C ASP A 262 1.95 7.04 38.35
N ILE A 263 1.57 6.41 37.24
CA ILE A 263 0.21 5.89 37.03
C ILE A 263 0.21 4.43 37.48
N ASP A 264 -0.23 4.19 38.71
CA ASP A 264 -0.66 2.86 39.11
C ASP A 264 -1.92 2.50 38.31
N THR A 265 -1.75 1.62 37.33
CA THR A 265 -2.82 1.17 36.43
C THR A 265 -3.96 0.48 37.17
N GLU A 266 -3.72 -0.17 38.30
CA GLU A 266 -4.76 -0.87 39.05
C GLU A 266 -5.60 0.11 39.88
N ALA A 267 -4.97 1.01 40.64
CA ALA A 267 -5.66 2.04 41.41
C ALA A 267 -6.44 3.02 40.51
N SER A 268 -5.93 3.28 39.31
CA SER A 268 -6.60 4.12 38.32
C SER A 268 -7.88 3.48 37.81
N ILE A 269 -7.85 2.17 37.46
CA ILE A 269 -9.01 1.41 36.99
C ILE A 269 -10.10 1.31 38.07
N GLU A 270 -9.75 1.16 39.35
CA GLU A 270 -10.73 1.18 40.45
C GLU A 270 -11.42 2.53 40.59
N GLY A 271 -10.67 3.64 40.54
CA GLY A 271 -11.25 4.99 40.56
C GLY A 271 -12.11 5.31 39.34
N PHE A 272 -11.92 4.63 38.21
CA PHE A 272 -12.79 4.74 37.03
C PHE A 272 -14.12 3.98 37.19
N LYS A 273 -14.17 2.90 37.98
CA LYS A 273 -15.39 2.10 38.14
C LYS A 273 -16.43 2.77 39.03
N ASP A 274 -16.03 3.75 39.83
CA ASP A 274 -16.90 4.40 40.79
C ASP A 274 -17.97 5.25 40.07
N GLY A 275 -19.24 4.86 40.19
CA GLY A 275 -20.39 5.52 39.55
C GLY A 275 -20.72 5.08 38.11
N ILE A 276 -19.95 4.17 37.50
CA ILE A 276 -20.23 3.65 36.16
C ILE A 276 -21.33 2.59 36.18
N ILE A 277 -22.29 2.71 35.25
CA ILE A 277 -23.26 1.64 34.96
C ILE A 277 -22.86 0.93 33.67
N VAL A 278 -22.49 -0.35 33.79
CA VAL A 278 -22.16 -1.23 32.67
C VAL A 278 -23.40 -2.08 32.34
N SER A 279 -23.86 -2.03 31.09
CA SER A 279 -24.94 -2.89 30.59
C SER A 279 -24.39 -3.99 29.71
N ASP A 280 -24.38 -5.23 30.22
CA ASP A 280 -23.88 -6.40 29.50
C ASP A 280 -24.72 -6.76 28.26
N LYS A 281 -25.96 -6.26 28.17
CA LYS A 281 -26.86 -6.51 27.02
C LYS A 281 -26.66 -5.54 25.86
N LEU A 282 -26.10 -4.36 26.10
CA LEU A 282 -25.93 -3.31 25.08
C LEU A 282 -24.45 -3.01 24.76
N LEU A 283 -23.50 -3.64 25.47
CA LEU A 283 -22.05 -3.33 25.37
C LEU A 283 -21.79 -1.82 25.49
N SER A 284 -22.49 -1.16 26.40
CA SER A 284 -22.41 0.29 26.59
C SER A 284 -22.05 0.64 28.04
N VAL A 285 -21.12 1.56 28.21
CA VAL A 285 -20.73 2.15 29.49
C VAL A 285 -21.40 3.52 29.59
N SER A 286 -22.17 3.77 30.65
CA SER A 286 -22.89 5.04 30.86
C SER A 286 -22.51 5.67 32.21
N ARG A 287 -22.56 7.01 32.27
CA ARG A 287 -22.13 7.85 33.43
C ARG A 287 -20.64 7.79 33.76
N VAL A 288 -19.77 7.80 32.75
CA VAL A 288 -18.34 8.07 32.99
C VAL A 288 -18.20 9.50 33.48
N ASN A 289 -17.58 9.69 34.66
CA ASN A 289 -17.30 11.01 35.20
C ASN A 289 -16.14 11.66 34.42
N VAL A 290 -16.47 12.30 33.29
CA VAL A 290 -15.50 12.93 32.37
C VAL A 290 -14.64 14.00 33.07
N GLN A 291 -15.14 14.58 34.16
CA GLN A 291 -14.45 15.64 34.90
C GLN A 291 -13.27 15.10 35.71
N SER A 292 -13.42 13.96 36.40
CA SER A 292 -12.28 13.32 37.10
C SER A 292 -11.23 12.77 36.14
N VAL A 293 -11.63 12.38 34.93
CA VAL A 293 -10.70 11.99 33.86
C VAL A 293 -9.89 13.19 33.38
N SER A 294 -10.55 14.33 33.20
CA SER A 294 -9.92 15.57 32.74
C SER A 294 -8.92 16.08 33.79
N GLU A 295 -9.29 16.09 35.07
CA GLU A 295 -8.39 16.50 36.17
C GLU A 295 -7.15 15.60 36.30
N LYS A 296 -7.29 14.29 36.05
CA LYS A 296 -6.14 13.37 36.03
C LYS A 296 -5.24 13.60 34.82
N ILE A 297 -5.80 13.90 33.65
CA ILE A 297 -5.03 14.23 32.45
C ILE A 297 -4.27 15.54 32.66
N GLU A 298 -4.91 16.57 33.22
CA GLU A 298 -4.26 17.86 33.53
C GLU A 298 -3.11 17.69 34.54
N ASN A 299 -3.25 16.81 35.54
CA ASN A 299 -2.18 16.52 36.49
C ASN A 299 -1.00 15.76 35.85
N VAL A 300 -1.27 14.86 34.89
CA VAL A 300 -0.24 14.19 34.10
C VAL A 300 0.51 15.19 33.22
N ASP A 301 -0.21 16.09 32.55
CA ASP A 301 0.37 17.14 31.71
C ASP A 301 1.29 18.06 32.54
N ALA A 302 0.86 18.45 33.75
CA ALA A 302 1.67 19.27 34.66
C ALA A 302 2.96 18.56 35.11
N LYS A 303 2.90 17.26 35.43
CA LYS A 303 4.09 16.46 35.79
C LYS A 303 5.06 16.31 34.61
N ILE A 304 4.54 16.15 33.40
CA ILE A 304 5.35 16.07 32.19
C ILE A 304 6.02 17.41 31.92
N GLU A 305 5.30 18.54 32.04
CA GLU A 305 5.87 19.89 31.90
C GLU A 305 6.95 20.17 32.95
N GLU A 306 6.73 19.79 34.21
CA GLU A 306 7.73 19.93 35.27
C GLU A 306 8.98 19.10 34.99
N PHE A 307 8.82 17.85 34.52
CA PHE A 307 9.93 16.98 34.13
C PHE A 307 10.71 17.54 32.94
N ILE A 308 10.01 18.07 31.92
CA ILE A 308 10.62 18.71 30.75
C ILE A 308 11.49 19.90 31.18
N ASN A 309 10.97 20.73 32.08
CA ASN A 309 11.66 21.93 32.57
C ASN A 309 12.85 21.61 33.50
N GLN A 310 12.75 20.60 34.37
CA GLN A 310 13.85 20.22 35.27
C GLN A 310 15.03 19.54 34.56
N LYS A 311 14.76 18.71 33.54
CA LYS A 311 15.80 17.93 32.82
C LYS A 311 16.45 18.69 31.65
N GLY A 312 15.89 19.83 31.24
CA GLY A 312 16.43 20.63 30.14
C GLY A 312 16.42 19.88 28.79
N LEU A 313 15.29 19.22 28.49
CA LEU A 313 15.13 18.33 27.31
C LEU A 313 15.33 19.03 25.96
N GLU A 314 15.39 20.36 25.91
CA GLU A 314 15.72 21.13 24.70
C GLU A 314 17.12 20.82 24.11
N LYS A 315 18.01 20.23 24.92
CA LYS A 315 19.41 19.92 24.52
C LYS A 315 19.69 18.41 24.33
N ILE A 316 18.68 17.56 24.53
CA ILE A 316 18.83 16.09 24.51
C ILE A 316 18.57 15.57 23.07
N LYS A 317 19.36 14.59 22.63
CA LYS A 317 19.21 14.00 21.28
C LYS A 317 17.98 13.10 21.21
N SER A 318 17.38 12.95 20.03
CA SER A 318 16.17 12.15 19.80
C SER A 318 16.27 10.72 20.36
N GLU A 319 17.42 10.08 20.21
CA GLU A 319 17.61 8.67 20.59
C GLU A 319 17.60 8.47 22.12
N GLU A 320 17.91 9.51 22.88
CA GLU A 320 17.89 9.51 24.36
C GLU A 320 16.48 9.75 24.93
N LEU A 321 15.57 10.28 24.10
CA LEU A 321 14.16 10.51 24.45
C LEU A 321 13.29 9.29 24.14
N ILE A 322 13.35 8.79 22.90
CA ILE A 322 12.47 7.71 22.41
C ILE A 322 13.12 6.33 22.43
N GLY A 323 14.41 6.26 22.77
CA GLY A 323 15.23 5.06 22.63
C GLY A 323 15.68 4.86 21.18
N GLY A 324 16.74 4.10 21.00
CA GLY A 324 17.31 3.93 19.66
C GLY A 324 18.61 3.13 19.64
N LYS A 325 19.36 3.33 18.55
CA LYS A 325 20.67 2.70 18.34
C LYS A 325 21.63 3.78 17.87
N ARG A 326 22.82 3.80 18.46
CA ARG A 326 23.88 4.73 18.09
C ARG A 326 25.06 3.96 17.53
N ILE A 327 25.64 4.45 16.44
CA ILE A 327 26.84 3.87 15.85
C ILE A 327 27.95 3.94 16.89
N ILE A 328 28.63 2.82 17.12
CA ILE A 328 29.87 2.84 17.90
C ILE A 328 30.92 3.50 16.99
N PRO A 329 31.38 4.72 17.32
CA PRO A 329 32.28 5.46 16.45
C PRO A 329 33.61 4.73 16.34
N GLN A 330 34.23 4.86 15.16
CA GLN A 330 35.54 4.34 14.87
C GLN A 330 36.50 5.53 14.68
N ASP A 331 37.58 5.50 15.46
CA ASP A 331 38.70 6.43 15.38
C ASP A 331 39.94 5.57 15.05
N LEU A 332 40.47 5.75 13.84
CA LEU A 332 41.51 4.93 13.25
C LEU A 332 42.80 5.73 13.11
N ASP A 333 43.83 5.34 13.86
CA ASP A 333 45.18 5.84 13.59
C ASP A 333 45.70 5.41 12.20
N MET A 334 45.20 4.28 11.68
CA MET A 334 45.67 3.64 10.45
C MET A 334 44.56 2.89 9.70
N LEU A 335 44.64 2.85 8.37
CA LEU A 335 43.70 2.06 7.55
C LEU A 335 43.82 0.54 7.82
N PRO A 336 42.70 -0.20 7.85
CA PRO A 336 42.70 -1.64 8.09
C PRO A 336 43.27 -2.42 6.89
N LEU A 337 44.01 -3.50 7.16
CA LEU A 337 44.53 -4.43 6.13
C LEU A 337 43.50 -5.42 5.61
N SER A 338 42.45 -5.64 6.39
CA SER A 338 41.46 -6.67 6.17
C SER A 338 40.11 -6.20 6.65
N LEU A 339 39.06 -6.73 6.02
CA LEU A 339 37.69 -6.49 6.43
C LEU A 339 37.39 -7.11 7.81
N PRO A 340 36.40 -6.58 8.55
CA PRO A 340 36.04 -7.03 9.90
C PRO A 340 35.34 -8.42 9.95
N TYR A 341 35.18 -9.06 8.79
CA TYR A 341 34.52 -10.34 8.57
C TYR A 341 35.31 -11.18 7.55
N LYS A 342 35.02 -12.48 7.48
CA LYS A 342 35.64 -13.38 6.51
C LYS A 342 34.96 -13.23 5.15
N VAL A 343 35.75 -13.05 4.09
CA VAL A 343 35.25 -13.11 2.71
C VAL A 343 35.26 -14.56 2.26
N ASP A 344 34.09 -15.13 1.98
CA ASP A 344 33.92 -16.51 1.54
C ASP A 344 34.17 -16.65 0.03
N ALA A 345 33.65 -15.71 -0.76
CA ALA A 345 33.87 -15.65 -2.20
C ALA A 345 33.79 -14.21 -2.72
N VAL A 346 34.56 -13.88 -3.76
CA VAL A 346 34.43 -12.65 -4.53
C VAL A 346 33.85 -12.99 -5.90
N TYR A 347 32.76 -12.30 -6.27
CA TYR A 347 32.07 -12.52 -7.54
C TYR A 347 32.56 -11.57 -8.63
N GLU A 348 32.68 -10.30 -8.29
CA GLU A 348 33.01 -9.26 -9.25
C GLU A 348 33.69 -8.07 -8.58
N LYS A 349 34.57 -7.42 -9.35
CA LYS A 349 35.12 -6.09 -9.05
C LYS A 349 34.74 -5.16 -10.18
N THR A 350 34.15 -4.02 -9.89
CA THR A 350 33.61 -3.15 -10.93
C THR A 350 33.79 -1.68 -10.55
N SER A 351 34.06 -0.82 -11.53
CA SER A 351 34.12 0.63 -11.32
C SER A 351 32.72 1.26 -11.28
N VAL A 352 31.67 0.50 -11.65
CA VAL A 352 30.28 0.97 -11.67
C VAL A 352 29.36 -0.13 -11.14
N VAL A 353 28.40 0.23 -10.28
CA VAL A 353 27.36 -0.71 -9.80
C VAL A 353 26.68 -1.40 -11.00
N PRO A 354 26.63 -2.75 -11.07
CA PRO A 354 25.95 -3.47 -12.15
C PRO A 354 24.50 -3.04 -12.33
N LYS A 355 24.01 -2.99 -13.58
CA LYS A 355 22.63 -2.57 -13.89
C LYS A 355 21.55 -3.41 -13.19
N GLU A 356 21.85 -4.67 -12.88
CA GLU A 356 20.96 -5.59 -12.17
C GLU A 356 20.78 -5.25 -10.69
N LEU A 357 21.77 -4.59 -10.08
CA LEU A 357 21.74 -4.15 -8.69
C LEU A 357 21.21 -2.72 -8.54
N ARG A 358 21.15 -1.94 -9.62
CA ARG A 358 20.51 -0.62 -9.58
C ARG A 358 19.00 -0.81 -9.52
N GLU A 359 18.35 -0.28 -8.50
CA GLU A 359 16.91 -0.14 -8.56
C GLU A 359 16.59 0.70 -9.80
N ASN A 360 15.63 0.26 -10.63
CA ASN A 360 15.20 1.02 -11.81
C ASN A 360 14.64 2.36 -11.32
N ARG A 361 15.54 3.33 -11.19
CA ARG A 361 15.29 4.71 -10.81
C ARG A 361 14.30 5.27 -11.81
N ASN A 362 13.00 5.17 -11.52
CA ASN A 362 11.99 6.00 -12.16
C ASN A 362 12.11 7.42 -11.58
N LEU A 363 13.31 8.02 -11.71
CA LEU A 363 13.59 9.44 -11.50
C LEU A 363 12.68 10.32 -12.37
N LYS A 364 11.96 9.73 -13.32
CA LYS A 364 10.96 10.41 -14.16
C LYS A 364 10.07 11.32 -13.35
N LEU A 365 9.58 10.90 -12.18
CA LEU A 365 8.64 11.72 -11.42
C LEU A 365 9.30 12.96 -10.80
N GLY A 366 10.45 12.81 -10.14
CA GLY A 366 11.25 13.94 -9.65
C GLY A 366 11.82 14.83 -10.76
N LYS A 367 12.02 14.30 -11.97
CA LYS A 367 12.44 15.07 -13.15
C LYS A 367 11.31 15.86 -13.80
N ILE A 368 10.06 15.41 -13.64
CA ILE A 368 8.87 16.10 -14.15
C ILE A 368 8.15 16.87 -13.04
N SER A 369 8.73 17.01 -11.84
CA SER A 369 8.18 17.86 -10.78
C SER A 369 9.23 18.78 -10.20
N ASP A 370 8.81 19.89 -9.61
CA ASP A 370 9.66 20.76 -8.78
C ASP A 370 9.84 20.26 -7.32
N ILE A 371 9.37 19.05 -7.02
CA ILE A 371 9.62 18.35 -5.75
C ILE A 371 10.81 17.38 -5.93
N PRO A 372 11.83 17.44 -5.07
CA PRO A 372 12.95 16.51 -5.09
C PRO A 372 12.50 15.05 -4.98
N TYR A 373 13.12 14.16 -5.77
CA TYR A 373 12.79 12.72 -5.78
C TYR A 373 12.82 12.09 -4.38
N GLN A 374 13.76 12.51 -3.53
CA GLN A 374 13.87 11.97 -2.19
C GLN A 374 12.65 12.31 -1.32
N GLN A 375 12.15 13.54 -1.40
CA GLN A 375 10.92 13.92 -0.70
C GLN A 375 9.72 13.13 -1.23
N LEU A 376 9.65 12.87 -2.54
CA LEU A 376 8.62 12.02 -3.13
C LEU A 376 8.67 10.60 -2.55
N LEU A 377 9.87 10.06 -2.40
CA LEU A 377 10.13 8.72 -1.90
C LEU A 377 9.81 8.60 -0.40
N ASP A 378 10.21 9.59 0.39
CA ASP A 378 9.91 9.67 1.82
C ASP A 378 8.40 9.69 2.05
N VAL A 379 7.68 10.50 1.28
CA VAL A 379 6.21 10.54 1.32
C VAL A 379 5.62 9.17 0.98
N TYR A 380 6.10 8.52 -0.07
CA TYR A 380 5.65 7.17 -0.43
C TYR A 380 5.85 6.19 0.73
N TYR A 381 7.04 6.13 1.32
CA TYR A 381 7.34 5.19 2.39
C TYR A 381 6.61 5.50 3.69
N LYS A 382 6.45 6.78 4.06
CA LYS A 382 5.77 7.20 5.30
C LYS A 382 4.25 7.03 5.22
N TYR A 383 3.66 7.28 4.06
CA TYR A 383 2.22 7.55 3.97
C TYR A 383 1.43 6.56 3.11
N PHE A 384 2.06 5.84 2.18
CA PHE A 384 1.32 4.99 1.25
C PHE A 384 1.16 3.59 1.83
N ARG A 385 -0.03 3.31 2.37
CA ARG A 385 -0.48 2.01 2.84
C ARG A 385 -1.89 1.78 2.35
N LYS A 386 -2.32 0.52 2.23
CA LYS A 386 -3.69 0.20 1.79
C LYS A 386 -4.73 0.90 2.66
N ALA A 387 -4.54 0.88 3.98
CA ALA A 387 -5.44 1.51 4.95
C ALA A 387 -5.52 3.03 4.80
N THR A 388 -4.39 3.74 4.73
CA THR A 388 -4.37 5.20 4.58
C THR A 388 -5.04 5.65 3.28
N LEU A 389 -4.88 4.87 2.20
CA LEU A 389 -5.50 5.16 0.91
C LEU A 389 -6.99 4.84 0.87
N GLN A 390 -7.42 3.81 1.59
CA GLN A 390 -8.85 3.52 1.77
C GLN A 390 -9.54 4.65 2.54
N GLU A 391 -8.93 5.15 3.62
CA GLU A 391 -9.48 6.27 4.39
C GLU A 391 -9.50 7.57 3.56
N ALA A 392 -8.42 7.87 2.84
CA ALA A 392 -8.39 9.03 1.95
C ALA A 392 -9.49 8.98 0.87
N ASN A 393 -9.70 7.81 0.27
CA ASN A 393 -10.81 7.62 -0.68
C ASN A 393 -12.18 7.78 0.00
N LYS A 394 -12.36 7.22 1.20
CA LYS A 394 -13.62 7.34 1.95
C LYS A 394 -13.99 8.80 2.19
N ILE A 395 -13.03 9.60 2.65
CA ILE A 395 -13.24 11.02 2.89
C ILE A 395 -13.68 11.74 1.62
N ILE A 396 -12.94 11.59 0.51
CA ILE A 396 -13.31 12.24 -0.77
C ILE A 396 -14.67 11.73 -1.26
N SER A 397 -14.94 10.44 -1.09
CA SER A 397 -16.21 9.85 -1.47
C SER A 397 -17.36 10.46 -0.68
N ASN A 398 -17.25 10.57 0.64
CA ASN A 398 -18.28 11.15 1.50
C ASN A 398 -18.47 12.64 1.22
N GLU A 399 -17.39 13.40 1.02
CA GLU A 399 -17.48 14.82 0.65
C GLU A 399 -18.16 15.02 -0.71
N MET A 400 -17.97 14.09 -1.66
CA MET A 400 -18.69 14.17 -2.94
C MET A 400 -20.21 13.98 -2.78
N ARG A 401 -20.66 13.26 -1.75
CA ARG A 401 -22.09 13.10 -1.43
C ARG A 401 -22.75 14.43 -1.02
N GLU A 402 -21.99 15.28 -0.33
CA GLU A 402 -22.46 16.57 0.20
C GLU A 402 -22.56 17.67 -0.89
N LEU A 403 -22.01 17.43 -2.08
CA LEU A 403 -22.08 18.36 -3.20
C LEU A 403 -23.52 18.46 -3.75
N SER A 404 -23.96 19.68 -4.05
CA SER A 404 -25.34 19.94 -4.48
C SER A 404 -25.73 19.27 -5.80
N ILE A 405 -24.76 18.95 -6.66
CA ILE A 405 -24.98 18.21 -7.90
C ILE A 405 -25.21 16.71 -7.68
N PHE A 406 -24.73 16.14 -6.57
CA PHE A 406 -24.71 14.69 -6.34
C PHE A 406 -26.10 14.02 -6.44
N PRO A 407 -27.19 14.56 -5.84
CA PRO A 407 -28.52 13.97 -5.93
C PRO A 407 -29.06 13.89 -7.36
N TYR A 408 -28.63 14.79 -8.24
CA TYR A 408 -29.09 14.84 -9.64
C TYR A 408 -28.53 13.72 -10.50
N TYR A 409 -27.52 12.98 -10.01
CA TYR A 409 -26.99 11.82 -10.70
C TYR A 409 -27.77 10.54 -10.39
N SER A 410 -28.65 10.52 -9.38
CA SER A 410 -29.47 9.34 -9.12
C SER A 410 -30.46 9.10 -10.27
N PHE A 411 -30.65 7.83 -10.65
CA PHE A 411 -31.59 7.46 -11.74
C PHE A 411 -33.06 7.54 -11.33
N ASP A 412 -33.27 7.39 -10.04
CA ASP A 412 -34.53 7.35 -9.32
C ASP A 412 -34.37 8.15 -8.02
N LEU A 413 -35.47 8.73 -7.54
CA LEU A 413 -35.52 9.47 -6.28
C LEU A 413 -35.51 8.54 -5.06
N THR A 414 -35.93 7.29 -5.23
CA THR A 414 -36.11 6.35 -4.12
C THR A 414 -35.01 5.28 -4.01
N THR A 415 -34.35 4.96 -5.12
CA THR A 415 -33.35 3.88 -5.17
C THR A 415 -31.98 4.40 -5.58
N LEU A 416 -30.98 4.22 -4.71
CA LEU A 416 -29.58 4.46 -5.05
C LEU A 416 -28.94 3.20 -5.65
N TYR A 417 -28.41 3.32 -6.87
CA TYR A 417 -27.80 2.20 -7.59
C TYR A 417 -26.28 2.21 -7.48
N GLY A 418 -25.70 1.04 -7.16
CA GLY A 418 -24.27 0.77 -7.20
C GLY A 418 -23.92 -0.27 -8.27
N SER A 419 -23.05 0.06 -9.21
CA SER A 419 -22.57 -0.88 -10.23
C SER A 419 -21.29 -1.55 -9.78
N VAL A 420 -21.22 -2.88 -9.85
CA VAL A 420 -19.99 -3.66 -9.65
C VAL A 420 -19.45 -4.16 -10.99
N ASP A 421 -18.14 -4.01 -11.19
CA ASP A 421 -17.44 -4.50 -12.39
C ASP A 421 -15.93 -4.63 -12.13
N GLY A 422 -15.27 -5.48 -12.92
CA GLY A 422 -13.85 -5.80 -12.84
C GLY A 422 -13.02 -5.25 -14.00
N GLN A 423 -12.21 -4.23 -13.73
CA GLN A 423 -11.28 -3.71 -14.73
C GLN A 423 -10.00 -4.57 -14.83
N LYS A 424 -9.71 -5.10 -16.02
CA LYS A 424 -8.46 -5.84 -16.28
C LYS A 424 -7.29 -4.87 -16.47
N LEU A 425 -6.25 -5.03 -15.65
CA LEU A 425 -5.03 -4.20 -15.65
C LEU A 425 -3.79 -5.09 -15.72
N GLY A 426 -2.86 -4.77 -16.62
CA GLY A 426 -1.63 -5.55 -16.74
C GLY A 426 -0.69 -5.32 -15.55
N VAL A 427 0.21 -6.27 -15.30
CA VAL A 427 1.24 -6.16 -14.27
C VAL A 427 2.57 -6.59 -14.85
N LYS A 428 3.62 -5.85 -14.56
CA LYS A 428 4.97 -6.14 -15.07
C LYS A 428 5.61 -7.33 -14.34
N HIS A 429 5.57 -7.35 -13.02
CA HIS A 429 6.24 -8.33 -12.18
C HIS A 429 5.34 -9.53 -11.81
N PRO A 430 5.91 -10.72 -11.54
CA PRO A 430 5.13 -11.86 -11.08
C PRO A 430 4.71 -11.63 -9.64
N THR A 431 3.45 -11.90 -9.31
CA THR A 431 2.96 -11.92 -7.93
C THR A 431 2.02 -13.10 -7.72
N ILE A 432 1.60 -13.34 -6.48
CA ILE A 432 0.73 -14.46 -6.14
C ILE A 432 -0.64 -14.31 -6.80
N LYS A 433 -1.14 -13.09 -7.00
CA LYS A 433 -2.42 -12.83 -7.68
C LYS A 433 -2.31 -12.61 -9.20
N ALA A 434 -1.13 -12.24 -9.72
CA ALA A 434 -0.96 -11.98 -11.15
C ALA A 434 -1.15 -13.26 -11.99
N ARG A 435 -1.95 -13.19 -13.05
CA ARG A 435 -2.26 -14.33 -13.93
C ARG A 435 -2.08 -13.99 -15.39
N HIS A 436 -1.62 -14.98 -16.17
CA HIS A 436 -1.59 -14.88 -17.62
C HIS A 436 -3.00 -15.03 -18.21
N SER A 437 -3.30 -14.24 -19.22
CA SER A 437 -4.53 -14.38 -20.00
C SER A 437 -4.28 -13.88 -21.42
N LYS A 438 -4.36 -14.79 -22.40
CA LYS A 438 -4.21 -14.44 -23.82
C LYS A 438 -5.24 -13.42 -24.26
N LYS A 439 -6.47 -13.54 -23.76
CA LYS A 439 -7.60 -12.63 -24.06
C LYS A 439 -7.36 -11.21 -23.55
N TYR A 440 -6.93 -11.06 -22.29
CA TYR A 440 -6.89 -9.74 -21.64
C TYR A 440 -5.50 -9.08 -21.66
N PHE A 441 -4.43 -9.88 -21.68
CA PHE A 441 -3.06 -9.39 -21.50
C PHE A 441 -2.10 -9.86 -22.62
N GLY A 442 -2.61 -10.57 -23.64
CA GLY A 442 -1.77 -11.14 -24.70
C GLY A 442 -0.75 -12.14 -24.13
N LYS A 443 0.54 -11.93 -24.42
CA LYS A 443 1.64 -12.72 -23.81
C LYS A 443 1.94 -12.32 -22.36
N GLY A 444 1.38 -11.20 -21.89
CA GLY A 444 1.59 -10.66 -20.56
C GLY A 444 0.72 -11.32 -19.49
N ARG A 445 0.75 -10.72 -18.30
CA ARG A 445 -0.03 -11.08 -17.13
C ARG A 445 -0.69 -9.83 -16.53
N GLY A 446 -1.67 -10.05 -15.69
CA GLY A 446 -2.35 -8.96 -15.01
C GLY A 446 -3.28 -9.44 -13.91
N MET A 447 -4.02 -8.47 -13.39
CA MET A 447 -4.97 -8.62 -12.29
C MET A 447 -6.26 -7.89 -12.64
N VAL A 448 -7.28 -8.09 -11.82
CA VAL A 448 -8.57 -7.43 -11.95
C VAL A 448 -8.72 -6.45 -10.80
N SER A 449 -8.90 -5.18 -11.09
CA SER A 449 -9.40 -4.20 -10.12
C SER A 449 -10.92 -4.32 -10.09
N TYR A 450 -11.44 -4.96 -9.05
CA TYR A 450 -12.88 -5.19 -8.86
C TYR A 450 -13.41 -4.25 -7.79
N GLY A 451 -14.53 -3.57 -8.06
CA GLY A 451 -15.06 -2.57 -7.14
C GLY A 451 -16.45 -2.10 -7.50
N MET A 452 -16.93 -1.09 -6.77
CA MET A 452 -18.29 -0.57 -6.89
C MET A 452 -18.30 0.93 -7.16
N LEU A 453 -19.07 1.32 -8.17
CA LEU A 453 -19.37 2.71 -8.51
C LEU A 453 -20.81 3.04 -8.10
N VAL A 454 -21.01 4.07 -7.28
CA VAL A 454 -22.34 4.60 -6.93
C VAL A 454 -22.48 6.01 -7.49
N ASN A 455 -23.47 6.26 -8.34
CA ASN A 455 -23.56 7.45 -9.20
C ASN A 455 -22.29 7.63 -10.06
N HIS A 456 -21.33 8.43 -9.62
CA HIS A 456 -20.01 8.60 -10.24
C HIS A 456 -18.86 8.37 -9.25
N ASN A 457 -19.17 7.90 -8.05
CA ASN A 457 -18.24 7.71 -6.95
C ASN A 457 -17.74 6.26 -6.89
N TYR A 458 -16.43 6.04 -7.01
CA TYR A 458 -15.88 4.69 -6.87
C TYR A 458 -15.58 4.40 -5.39
N VAL A 459 -16.64 4.01 -4.68
CA VAL A 459 -16.71 3.96 -3.22
C VAL A 459 -15.87 2.85 -2.60
N ILE A 460 -15.59 1.78 -3.35
CA ILE A 460 -14.70 0.70 -2.92
C ILE A 460 -14.06 0.01 -4.13
N GLY A 461 -12.84 -0.50 -3.96
CA GLY A 461 -12.21 -1.40 -4.91
C GLY A 461 -11.10 -2.21 -4.27
N ASP A 462 -10.90 -3.43 -4.77
CA ASP A 462 -9.83 -4.33 -4.38
C ASP A 462 -9.25 -5.05 -5.60
N THR A 463 -8.14 -5.77 -5.42
CA THR A 463 -7.55 -6.56 -6.50
C THR A 463 -7.79 -8.06 -6.33
N ILE A 464 -8.20 -8.70 -7.42
CA ILE A 464 -8.44 -10.14 -7.51
C ILE A 464 -7.66 -10.74 -8.69
N GLY A 465 -7.39 -12.04 -8.63
CA GLY A 465 -6.73 -12.76 -9.71
C GLY A 465 -7.61 -12.85 -10.97
N ALA A 466 -7.00 -12.83 -12.16
CA ALA A 466 -7.77 -12.87 -13.42
C ALA A 466 -8.47 -14.21 -13.70
N ASN A 467 -8.16 -15.25 -12.92
CA ASN A 467 -8.82 -16.55 -12.94
C ASN A 467 -9.98 -16.67 -11.93
N GLU A 468 -10.14 -15.70 -11.04
CA GLU A 468 -11.20 -15.72 -10.04
C GLU A 468 -12.50 -15.22 -10.65
N HIS A 469 -13.61 -15.88 -10.29
CA HIS A 469 -14.92 -15.50 -10.79
C HIS A 469 -15.46 -14.32 -9.97
N GLU A 470 -15.81 -13.22 -10.65
CA GLU A 470 -16.18 -11.95 -10.02
C GLU A 470 -17.41 -12.03 -9.14
N SER A 471 -18.38 -12.88 -9.48
CA SER A 471 -19.59 -13.10 -8.66
C SER A 471 -19.30 -13.48 -7.21
N TYR A 472 -18.14 -14.06 -6.90
CA TYR A 472 -17.79 -14.41 -5.51
C TYR A 472 -17.49 -13.20 -4.63
N PHE A 473 -17.25 -12.04 -5.24
CA PHE A 473 -16.82 -10.82 -4.54
C PHE A 473 -17.92 -9.76 -4.46
N VAL A 474 -19.09 -9.96 -5.09
CA VAL A 474 -20.18 -8.97 -5.13
C VAL A 474 -20.61 -8.56 -3.71
N PHE A 475 -20.87 -9.55 -2.85
CA PHE A 475 -21.25 -9.31 -1.46
C PHE A 475 -20.12 -8.66 -0.66
N ASP A 476 -18.88 -9.15 -0.82
CA ASP A 476 -17.69 -8.60 -0.15
C ASP A 476 -17.50 -7.11 -0.46
N ILE A 477 -17.63 -6.73 -1.72
CA ILE A 477 -17.47 -5.35 -2.16
C ILE A 477 -18.58 -4.46 -1.59
N HIS A 478 -19.83 -4.92 -1.61
CA HIS A 478 -20.92 -4.14 -1.04
C HIS A 478 -20.81 -4.00 0.48
N TYR A 479 -20.63 -5.12 1.18
CA TYR A 479 -20.74 -5.18 2.64
C TYR A 479 -19.50 -4.65 3.37
N ASN A 480 -18.36 -4.53 2.68
CA ASN A 480 -17.15 -3.88 3.19
C ASN A 480 -16.99 -2.42 2.73
N ASN A 481 -18.01 -1.84 2.09
CA ASN A 481 -18.03 -0.42 1.82
C ASN A 481 -18.03 0.38 3.14
N ILE A 482 -16.98 1.19 3.35
CA ILE A 482 -16.78 2.01 4.55
C ILE A 482 -17.27 3.45 4.37
N THR A 483 -17.84 3.78 3.21
CA THR A 483 -18.37 5.12 2.90
C THR A 483 -19.81 5.27 3.35
N ASP A 484 -20.25 6.52 3.49
CA ASP A 484 -21.64 6.84 3.85
C ASP A 484 -22.58 6.72 2.63
N ILE A 485 -22.04 6.29 1.47
CA ILE A 485 -22.78 6.08 0.23
C ILE A 485 -23.08 4.59 0.08
N VAL A 486 -24.17 4.15 0.68
CA VAL A 486 -24.63 2.75 0.63
C VAL A 486 -25.74 2.62 -0.42
N PRO A 487 -25.54 1.86 -1.50
CA PRO A 487 -26.57 1.67 -2.52
C PRO A 487 -27.65 0.68 -2.06
N ASP A 488 -28.91 0.96 -2.39
CA ASP A 488 -30.05 0.07 -2.16
C ASP A 488 -30.09 -1.08 -3.18
N ALA A 489 -29.58 -0.84 -4.38
CA ALA A 489 -29.54 -1.80 -5.46
C ALA A 489 -28.14 -1.96 -6.05
N ILE A 490 -27.71 -3.22 -6.25
CA ILE A 490 -26.45 -3.55 -6.92
C ILE A 490 -26.73 -4.01 -8.34
N THR A 491 -26.09 -3.38 -9.31
CA THR A 491 -26.07 -3.79 -10.70
C THR A 491 -24.73 -4.40 -11.07
N GLY A 492 -24.70 -5.27 -12.06
CA GLY A 492 -23.48 -5.88 -12.59
C GLY A 492 -23.76 -6.58 -13.92
N ASP A 493 -22.73 -7.07 -14.58
CA ASP A 493 -22.89 -7.87 -15.79
C ASP A 493 -23.24 -9.34 -15.45
N MET A 494 -23.29 -10.21 -16.46
CA MET A 494 -23.56 -11.63 -16.24
C MET A 494 -22.51 -12.34 -15.36
N HIS A 495 -21.27 -11.82 -15.25
CA HIS A 495 -20.22 -12.39 -14.40
C HIS A 495 -20.42 -12.08 -12.92
N SER A 496 -21.36 -11.18 -12.58
CA SER A 496 -21.80 -10.95 -11.19
C SER A 496 -22.78 -12.01 -10.67
N ILE A 497 -23.37 -12.83 -11.55
CA ILE A 497 -24.38 -13.84 -11.19
C ILE A 497 -23.71 -15.15 -10.74
N ASN A 498 -24.23 -15.75 -9.67
CA ASN A 498 -23.96 -17.14 -9.28
C ASN A 498 -25.23 -17.78 -8.69
N LYS A 499 -25.11 -18.96 -8.06
CA LYS A 499 -26.25 -19.72 -7.52
C LYS A 499 -26.73 -19.26 -6.14
N ALA A 500 -26.16 -18.20 -5.58
CA ALA A 500 -26.44 -17.76 -4.21
C ALA A 500 -26.57 -16.24 -4.03
N ASN A 501 -26.09 -15.41 -4.98
CA ASN A 501 -26.04 -13.97 -4.82
C ASN A 501 -27.43 -13.32 -4.73
N PHE A 502 -28.45 -13.84 -5.42
CA PHE A 502 -29.81 -13.31 -5.27
C PHE A 502 -30.33 -13.59 -3.87
N ALA A 503 -30.12 -14.79 -3.34
CA ALA A 503 -30.50 -15.15 -1.97
C ALA A 503 -29.76 -14.30 -0.93
N ILE A 504 -28.42 -14.26 -1.02
CA ILE A 504 -27.56 -13.59 -0.05
C ILE A 504 -27.87 -12.10 0.00
N LEU A 505 -27.86 -11.39 -1.13
CA LEU A 505 -28.13 -9.96 -1.15
C LEU A 505 -29.55 -9.65 -0.66
N HIS A 506 -30.52 -10.51 -0.98
CA HIS A 506 -31.88 -10.37 -0.47
C HIS A 506 -31.96 -10.45 1.07
N TRP A 507 -31.25 -11.39 1.70
CA TRP A 507 -31.23 -11.50 3.17
C TRP A 507 -30.62 -10.27 3.86
N PHE A 508 -29.69 -9.59 3.18
CA PHE A 508 -29.10 -8.33 3.63
C PHE A 508 -29.87 -7.10 3.13
N LYS A 509 -31.08 -7.27 2.60
CA LYS A 509 -31.99 -6.20 2.13
C LYS A 509 -31.42 -5.35 0.99
N VAL A 510 -30.61 -5.95 0.13
CA VAL A 510 -30.02 -5.30 -1.05
C VAL A 510 -30.66 -5.87 -2.31
N TYR A 511 -31.14 -5.01 -3.19
CA TYR A 511 -31.71 -5.45 -4.46
C TYR A 511 -30.60 -5.81 -5.45
N PHE A 512 -30.42 -7.10 -5.73
CA PHE A 512 -29.51 -7.52 -6.80
C PHE A 512 -30.21 -7.41 -8.16
N ARG A 513 -29.70 -6.52 -9.02
CA ARG A 513 -30.28 -6.15 -10.32
C ARG A 513 -29.24 -6.28 -11.45
N PRO A 514 -28.73 -7.49 -11.75
CA PRO A 514 -27.76 -7.68 -12.82
C PRO A 514 -28.39 -7.43 -14.20
N ARG A 515 -27.60 -6.93 -15.15
CA ARG A 515 -28.03 -6.76 -16.54
C ARG A 515 -28.07 -8.10 -17.25
N PHE A 516 -29.22 -8.40 -17.83
CA PHE A 516 -29.38 -9.56 -18.71
C PHE A 516 -28.98 -9.20 -20.15
N THR A 517 -28.05 -9.97 -20.71
CA THR A 517 -27.60 -9.81 -22.10
C THR A 517 -28.59 -10.40 -23.10
N ASN A 518 -29.23 -11.52 -22.76
CA ASN A 518 -30.24 -12.18 -23.57
C ASN A 518 -31.40 -12.64 -22.66
N LEU A 519 -32.57 -12.05 -22.87
CA LEU A 519 -33.78 -12.29 -22.07
C LEU A 519 -34.34 -13.70 -22.25
N GLU A 520 -34.38 -14.23 -23.47
CA GLU A 520 -34.88 -15.58 -23.76
C GLU A 520 -34.05 -16.65 -23.04
N THR A 521 -32.74 -16.44 -22.94
CA THR A 521 -31.85 -17.33 -22.18
C THR A 521 -32.15 -17.25 -20.69
N GLN A 522 -32.57 -16.08 -20.17
CA GLN A 522 -32.95 -15.96 -18.76
C GLN A 522 -34.30 -16.60 -18.45
N LEU A 523 -35.20 -16.70 -19.43
CA LEU A 523 -36.44 -17.46 -19.24
C LEU A 523 -36.17 -18.91 -18.86
N LYS A 524 -35.03 -19.50 -19.27
CA LYS A 524 -34.57 -20.84 -18.86
C LYS A 524 -34.24 -20.97 -17.36
N HIS A 525 -34.28 -19.86 -16.63
CA HIS A 525 -34.07 -19.81 -15.19
C HIS A 525 -35.28 -19.27 -14.43
N LEU A 526 -36.47 -19.32 -15.05
CA LEU A 526 -37.73 -18.99 -14.42
C LEU A 526 -38.33 -20.24 -13.77
N TYR A 527 -38.56 -20.19 -12.47
CA TYR A 527 -39.10 -21.30 -11.67
C TYR A 527 -40.42 -20.89 -11.00
N CYS A 528 -41.25 -21.87 -10.63
CA CYS A 528 -42.53 -21.63 -9.97
C CYS A 528 -42.57 -22.22 -8.56
N GLY A 529 -43.41 -21.65 -7.71
CA GLY A 529 -43.64 -22.14 -6.35
C GLY A 529 -44.74 -23.21 -6.26
N ASP A 530 -45.64 -23.25 -7.23
CA ASP A 530 -46.81 -24.15 -7.25
C ASP A 530 -46.69 -25.11 -8.43
N GLU A 531 -47.73 -25.92 -8.68
CA GLU A 531 -47.72 -26.89 -9.78
C GLU A 531 -47.57 -26.19 -11.15
N PRO A 532 -46.65 -26.65 -12.01
CA PRO A 532 -46.40 -26.09 -13.34
C PRO A 532 -47.66 -25.97 -14.22
N GLU A 533 -48.60 -26.90 -14.06
CA GLU A 533 -49.88 -26.97 -14.77
C GLU A 533 -50.75 -25.72 -14.52
N ASN A 534 -50.62 -25.10 -13.35
CA ASN A 534 -51.36 -23.88 -13.00
C ASN A 534 -50.94 -22.66 -13.84
N TYR A 535 -49.86 -22.78 -14.61
CA TYR A 535 -49.30 -21.70 -15.42
C TYR A 535 -49.56 -21.87 -16.93
N HIS A 536 -50.41 -22.81 -17.34
CA HIS A 536 -50.63 -23.13 -18.77
C HIS A 536 -51.18 -21.96 -19.59
N ASP A 537 -52.00 -21.10 -19.00
CA ASP A 537 -52.62 -19.93 -19.65
C ASP A 537 -51.70 -18.71 -19.78
N TYR A 538 -50.54 -18.71 -19.11
CA TYR A 538 -49.63 -17.57 -19.13
C TYR A 538 -48.71 -17.60 -20.36
N TYR A 539 -48.48 -16.42 -20.96
CA TYR A 539 -47.55 -16.25 -22.10
C TYR A 539 -46.10 -16.61 -21.76
N ILE A 540 -45.68 -16.33 -20.52
CA ILE A 540 -44.35 -16.66 -20.01
C ILE A 540 -44.53 -17.77 -18.98
N LYS A 541 -43.95 -18.94 -19.26
CA LYS A 541 -44.11 -20.15 -18.45
C LYS A 541 -42.82 -20.48 -17.69
N PRO A 542 -42.90 -21.03 -16.48
CA PRO A 542 -41.74 -21.56 -15.76
C PRO A 542 -41.12 -22.76 -16.50
N VAL A 543 -39.86 -23.05 -16.20
CA VAL A 543 -39.05 -24.01 -16.94
C VAL A 543 -39.16 -25.41 -16.37
N GLY A 544 -39.66 -26.32 -17.22
CA GLY A 544 -39.80 -27.73 -16.88
C GLY A 544 -40.70 -27.93 -15.66
N GLN A 545 -40.93 -29.16 -15.25
CA GLN A 545 -41.73 -29.48 -14.06
C GLN A 545 -41.01 -29.13 -12.74
N THR A 546 -40.21 -28.07 -12.72
CA THR A 546 -39.26 -27.77 -11.65
C THR A 546 -39.86 -26.80 -10.66
N GLN A 547 -40.62 -27.34 -9.72
CA GLN A 547 -41.14 -26.60 -8.56
C GLN A 547 -40.01 -26.28 -7.59
N ILE A 548 -40.02 -25.07 -7.03
CA ILE A 548 -39.12 -24.67 -5.94
C ILE A 548 -39.47 -25.49 -4.70
N ASP A 549 -38.50 -26.17 -4.12
CA ASP A 549 -38.70 -26.99 -2.92
C ASP A 549 -38.83 -26.11 -1.66
N LYS A 550 -40.05 -25.62 -1.42
CA LYS A 550 -40.40 -24.78 -0.26
C LYS A 550 -40.13 -25.51 1.06
N LYS A 551 -40.37 -26.83 1.11
CA LYS A 551 -40.21 -27.64 2.33
C LYS A 551 -38.74 -27.73 2.73
N LEU A 552 -37.85 -27.98 1.77
CA LEU A 552 -36.41 -28.01 2.00
C LEU A 552 -35.87 -26.67 2.52
N ILE A 553 -36.37 -25.55 1.98
CA ILE A 553 -35.99 -24.21 2.46
C ILE A 553 -36.36 -24.04 3.93
N VAL A 554 -37.59 -24.40 4.32
CA VAL A 554 -38.08 -24.27 5.70
C VAL A 554 -37.31 -25.17 6.66
N GLU A 555 -37.08 -26.42 6.29
CA GLU A 555 -36.37 -27.40 7.12
C GLU A 555 -34.91 -27.02 7.39
N GLU A 556 -34.21 -26.47 6.39
CA GLU A 556 -32.79 -26.07 6.51
C GLU A 556 -32.61 -24.61 6.95
N TRP A 557 -33.69 -23.85 7.12
CA TRP A 557 -33.66 -22.44 7.52
C TRP A 557 -32.79 -22.15 8.76
N PRO A 558 -32.81 -22.97 9.85
CA PRO A 558 -31.94 -22.74 10.99
C PRO A 558 -30.44 -22.73 10.65
N LYS A 559 -30.00 -23.60 9.72
CA LYS A 559 -28.59 -23.64 9.27
C LYS A 559 -28.29 -22.51 8.29
N ILE A 560 -29.25 -22.12 7.44
CA ILE A 560 -29.11 -20.94 6.58
C ILE A 560 -28.89 -19.68 7.43
N LYS A 561 -29.63 -19.51 8.54
CA LYS A 561 -29.40 -18.42 9.49
C LYS A 561 -27.98 -18.39 10.03
N GLN A 562 -27.40 -19.54 10.37
CA GLN A 562 -26.01 -19.60 10.83
C GLN A 562 -25.04 -19.09 9.77
N ILE A 563 -25.25 -19.45 8.49
CA ILE A 563 -24.44 -18.96 7.38
C ILE A 563 -24.59 -17.44 7.22
N ILE A 564 -25.82 -16.92 7.34
CA ILE A 564 -26.09 -15.47 7.30
C ILE A 564 -25.35 -14.76 8.44
N LEU A 565 -25.39 -15.31 9.66
CA LEU A 565 -24.68 -14.76 10.82
C LEU A 565 -23.17 -14.78 10.61
N THR A 566 -22.61 -15.86 10.06
CA THR A 566 -21.17 -15.92 9.72
C THR A 566 -20.79 -14.87 8.68
N LEU A 567 -21.62 -14.66 7.65
CA LEU A 567 -21.42 -13.60 6.66
C LEU A 567 -21.47 -12.21 7.32
N ALA A 568 -22.43 -12.00 8.22
CA ALA A 568 -22.60 -10.72 8.93
C ALA A 568 -21.44 -10.38 9.88
N ASN A 569 -20.88 -11.39 10.56
CA ASN A 569 -19.82 -11.22 11.57
C ASN A 569 -18.43 -10.89 11.00
N LYS A 570 -18.20 -11.05 9.69
CA LYS A 570 -16.93 -10.73 8.99
C LYS A 570 -15.66 -11.45 9.49
N GLU A 571 -15.77 -12.47 10.33
CA GLU A 571 -14.62 -13.23 10.86
C GLU A 571 -13.84 -14.00 9.78
N ILE A 572 -14.49 -14.33 8.66
CA ILE A 572 -13.89 -14.99 7.49
C ILE A 572 -14.17 -14.13 6.26
N THR A 573 -13.19 -14.02 5.36
CA THR A 573 -13.37 -13.34 4.06
C THR A 573 -14.59 -13.92 3.33
N GLN A 574 -15.59 -13.10 2.99
CA GLN A 574 -16.92 -13.58 2.63
C GLN A 574 -16.90 -14.25 1.26
N ASN A 575 -16.00 -13.84 0.36
CA ASN A 575 -15.72 -14.54 -0.90
C ASN A 575 -15.33 -16.01 -0.71
N LYS A 576 -14.60 -16.37 0.35
CA LYS A 576 -14.21 -17.76 0.62
C LYS A 576 -15.46 -18.57 0.96
N ILE A 577 -16.37 -17.98 1.73
CA ILE A 577 -17.65 -18.60 2.07
C ILE A 577 -18.47 -18.77 0.78
N ILE A 578 -18.72 -17.69 0.03
CA ILE A 578 -19.52 -17.72 -1.20
C ILE A 578 -18.95 -18.70 -2.23
N LYS A 579 -17.63 -18.69 -2.43
CA LYS A 579 -16.94 -19.65 -3.30
C LYS A 579 -17.16 -21.08 -2.84
N LYS A 580 -17.08 -21.36 -1.53
CA LYS A 580 -17.40 -22.67 -0.97
C LYS A 580 -18.86 -23.04 -1.23
N LEU A 581 -19.80 -22.12 -0.99
CA LEU A 581 -21.24 -22.34 -1.22
C LEU A 581 -21.53 -22.72 -2.67
N CYS A 582 -20.85 -22.09 -3.64
CA CYS A 582 -21.08 -22.33 -5.07
C CYS A 582 -20.32 -23.53 -5.66
N THR A 583 -19.19 -23.95 -5.05
CA THR A 583 -18.27 -24.94 -5.66
C THR A 583 -18.32 -26.33 -5.00
N TYR A 584 -18.64 -26.43 -3.71
CA TYR A 584 -18.59 -27.70 -2.99
C TYR A 584 -19.73 -28.66 -3.37
N LYS A 585 -19.55 -29.95 -3.04
CA LYS A 585 -20.58 -30.98 -3.19
C LYS A 585 -21.87 -30.53 -2.49
N GLN A 586 -22.99 -30.63 -3.22
CA GLN A 586 -24.28 -30.13 -2.74
C GLN A 586 -24.74 -30.88 -1.50
N THR A 587 -24.63 -30.23 -0.34
CA THR A 587 -25.30 -30.65 0.89
C THR A 587 -26.77 -30.24 0.85
N ARG A 588 -27.58 -30.79 1.75
CA ARG A 588 -29.00 -30.44 1.88
C ARG A 588 -29.18 -28.92 2.08
N THR A 589 -28.36 -28.30 2.92
CA THR A 589 -28.36 -26.85 3.17
C THR A 589 -27.98 -26.04 1.93
N LEU A 590 -26.97 -26.45 1.16
CA LEU A 590 -26.61 -25.74 -0.09
C LEU A 590 -27.73 -25.79 -1.12
N LYS A 591 -28.40 -26.94 -1.25
CA LYS A 591 -29.59 -27.08 -2.11
C LYS A 591 -30.69 -26.11 -1.67
N ALA A 592 -30.98 -26.04 -0.36
CA ALA A 592 -31.96 -25.10 0.18
C ALA A 592 -31.63 -23.64 -0.17
N ILE A 593 -30.36 -23.22 -0.08
CA ILE A 593 -29.92 -21.88 -0.51
C ILE A 593 -30.19 -21.67 -2.01
N PHE A 594 -29.88 -22.65 -2.85
CA PHE A 594 -30.09 -22.54 -4.29
C PHE A 594 -31.57 -22.50 -4.66
N GLU A 595 -32.44 -23.24 -3.97
CA GLU A 595 -33.90 -23.16 -4.15
C GLU A 595 -34.42 -21.77 -3.76
N PHE A 596 -33.91 -21.19 -2.67
CA PHE A 596 -34.25 -19.81 -2.31
C PHE A 596 -33.71 -18.78 -3.33
N ASP A 597 -32.50 -18.98 -3.86
CA ASP A 597 -31.91 -18.12 -4.90
C ASP A 597 -32.76 -18.14 -6.18
N LYS A 598 -33.22 -19.33 -6.60
CA LYS A 598 -34.14 -19.49 -7.74
C LYS A 598 -35.43 -18.69 -7.55
N LEU A 599 -36.00 -18.69 -6.35
CA LEU A 599 -37.21 -17.91 -6.02
C LEU A 599 -36.97 -16.42 -6.27
N ILE A 600 -35.93 -15.86 -5.64
CA ILE A 600 -35.63 -14.42 -5.75
C ILE A 600 -35.25 -14.04 -7.18
N ARG A 601 -34.45 -14.87 -7.86
CA ARG A 601 -34.09 -14.67 -9.26
C ARG A 601 -35.30 -14.71 -10.19
N SER A 602 -36.24 -15.62 -9.96
CA SER A 602 -37.46 -15.73 -10.79
C SER A 602 -38.31 -14.46 -10.67
N ILE A 603 -38.49 -13.94 -9.45
CA ILE A 603 -39.17 -12.67 -9.19
C ILE A 603 -38.44 -11.52 -9.90
N TYR A 604 -37.12 -11.45 -9.81
CA TYR A 604 -36.35 -10.41 -10.50
C TYR A 604 -36.49 -10.50 -12.02
N THR A 605 -36.41 -11.71 -12.60
CA THR A 605 -36.55 -11.91 -14.05
C THR A 605 -37.90 -11.41 -14.56
N LEU A 606 -38.99 -11.73 -13.86
CA LEU A 606 -40.33 -11.23 -14.22
C LEU A 606 -40.40 -9.71 -14.12
N LYS A 607 -39.89 -9.11 -13.03
CA LYS A 607 -39.83 -7.64 -12.88
C LYS A 607 -39.02 -6.98 -13.98
N TYR A 608 -37.87 -7.56 -14.33
CA TYR A 608 -37.00 -7.05 -15.38
C TYR A 608 -37.68 -7.09 -16.76
N LEU A 609 -38.50 -8.11 -17.03
CA LEU A 609 -39.28 -8.21 -18.27
C LEU A 609 -40.45 -7.23 -18.33
N MET A 610 -41.10 -7.00 -17.19
CA MET A 610 -42.30 -6.15 -17.11
C MET A 610 -41.97 -4.65 -17.06
N ASP A 611 -40.79 -4.27 -16.58
CA ASP A 611 -40.42 -2.88 -16.32
C ASP A 611 -39.29 -2.39 -17.25
N PRO A 612 -39.62 -1.70 -18.37
CA PRO A 612 -38.62 -1.10 -19.26
C PRO A 612 -37.73 -0.06 -18.56
N LYS A 613 -38.24 0.64 -17.54
CA LYS A 613 -37.48 1.65 -16.80
C LYS A 613 -36.39 1.00 -15.96
N LEU A 614 -36.67 -0.13 -15.32
CA LEU A 614 -35.66 -0.96 -14.65
C LEU A 614 -34.55 -1.40 -15.62
N GLN A 615 -34.89 -1.86 -16.82
CA GLN A 615 -33.88 -2.24 -17.82
C GLN A 615 -32.99 -1.06 -18.21
N GLN A 616 -33.59 0.12 -18.44
CA GLN A 616 -32.86 1.33 -18.76
C GLN A 616 -31.94 1.77 -17.62
N ASP A 617 -32.40 1.73 -16.37
CA ASP A 617 -31.62 2.17 -15.22
C ASP A 617 -30.43 1.23 -14.95
N VAL A 618 -30.65 -0.09 -15.04
CA VAL A 618 -29.56 -1.08 -14.98
C VAL A 618 -28.54 -0.85 -16.10
N HIS A 619 -29.01 -0.58 -17.32
CA HIS A 619 -28.12 -0.31 -18.45
C HIS A 619 -27.32 0.99 -18.27
N ARG A 620 -27.96 2.07 -17.81
CA ARG A 620 -27.29 3.35 -17.50
C ARG A 620 -26.24 3.18 -16.40
N SER A 621 -26.55 2.40 -15.36
CA SER A 621 -25.62 2.08 -14.28
C SER A 621 -24.34 1.43 -14.81
N GLN A 622 -24.48 0.44 -15.71
CA GLN A 622 -23.33 -0.20 -16.35
C GLN A 622 -22.54 0.78 -17.23
N ASN A 623 -23.20 1.60 -18.04
CA ASN A 623 -22.52 2.57 -18.91
C ASN A 623 -21.68 3.59 -18.09
N ARG A 624 -22.08 3.90 -16.85
CA ARG A 624 -21.31 4.78 -15.96
C ARG A 624 -20.03 4.14 -15.46
N ILE A 625 -20.07 2.87 -15.04
CA ILE A 625 -18.84 2.18 -14.60
C ILE A 625 -17.87 1.98 -15.76
N GLU A 626 -18.37 1.74 -16.97
CA GLU A 626 -17.54 1.70 -18.18
C GLU A 626 -16.86 3.04 -18.45
N SER A 627 -17.56 4.16 -18.29
CA SER A 627 -16.99 5.51 -18.42
C SER A 627 -15.90 5.77 -17.37
N PHE A 628 -16.14 5.37 -16.12
CA PHE A 628 -15.13 5.45 -15.06
C PHE A 628 -13.92 4.57 -15.35
N HIS A 629 -14.14 3.38 -15.92
CA HIS A 629 -13.06 2.50 -16.37
C HIS A 629 -12.22 3.15 -17.49
N GLN A 630 -12.79 3.96 -18.38
CA GLN A 630 -12.01 4.70 -19.36
C GLN A 630 -11.10 5.75 -18.69
N LEU A 631 -11.61 6.50 -17.70
CA LEU A 631 -10.80 7.41 -16.89
C LEU A 631 -9.66 6.66 -16.17
N ARG A 632 -9.98 5.54 -15.50
CA ARG A 632 -8.98 4.70 -14.82
C ARG A 632 -7.93 4.16 -15.79
N ALA A 633 -8.32 3.80 -17.01
CA ALA A 633 -7.41 3.33 -18.04
C ALA A 633 -6.47 4.46 -18.51
N ALA A 634 -6.98 5.69 -18.67
CA ALA A 634 -6.15 6.85 -19.01
C ALA A 634 -5.09 7.11 -17.92
N ILE A 635 -5.51 7.12 -16.64
CA ILE A 635 -4.60 7.26 -15.49
C ILE A 635 -3.55 6.14 -15.47
N ALA A 636 -3.97 4.89 -15.67
CA ALA A 636 -3.04 3.75 -15.67
C ALA A 636 -2.06 3.76 -16.86
N SER A 637 -2.43 4.41 -17.97
CA SER A 637 -1.64 4.41 -19.21
C SER A 637 -0.64 5.56 -19.30
N VAL A 638 -0.55 6.43 -18.29
CA VAL A 638 0.43 7.53 -18.20
C VAL A 638 1.87 7.05 -18.44
N ASN A 639 2.21 5.83 -18.02
CA ASN A 639 3.53 5.22 -18.23
C ASN A 639 3.65 4.43 -19.55
N GLY A 640 2.77 4.68 -20.52
CA GLY A 640 2.78 4.09 -21.86
C GLY A 640 2.10 2.72 -21.99
N LYS A 641 1.62 2.12 -20.90
CA LYS A 641 0.83 0.87 -20.91
C LYS A 641 -0.22 0.90 -19.81
N LYS A 642 -1.42 0.36 -20.06
CA LYS A 642 -2.49 0.15 -19.07
C LYS A 642 -2.07 -0.90 -18.03
N GLN A 643 -1.28 -0.50 -17.04
CA GLN A 643 -0.67 -1.41 -16.07
C GLN A 643 -0.66 -0.84 -14.65
N LEU A 644 -0.73 -1.73 -13.66
CA LEU A 644 -0.42 -1.41 -12.27
C LEU A 644 1.10 -1.53 -12.04
N SER A 645 1.61 -0.65 -11.18
CA SER A 645 3.01 -0.64 -10.78
C SER A 645 3.19 -1.41 -9.47
N GLY A 646 4.34 -2.07 -9.30
CA GLY A 646 4.66 -2.86 -8.10
C GLY A 646 5.32 -4.20 -8.44
N LYS A 647 6.16 -4.66 -7.52
CA LYS A 647 6.85 -5.95 -7.52
C LYS A 647 6.11 -6.99 -6.66
N THR A 648 5.34 -6.56 -5.66
CA THR A 648 4.60 -7.41 -4.73
C THR A 648 3.09 -7.17 -4.84
N ASP A 649 2.26 -8.11 -4.34
CA ASP A 649 0.80 -7.93 -4.30
C ASP A 649 0.38 -6.69 -3.49
N ILE A 650 1.13 -6.37 -2.42
CA ILE A 650 0.90 -5.17 -1.59
C ILE A 650 1.16 -3.89 -2.39
N GLU A 651 2.28 -3.82 -3.10
CA GLU A 651 2.60 -2.65 -3.94
C GLU A 651 1.60 -2.46 -5.08
N ILE A 652 1.12 -3.56 -5.67
CA ILE A 652 0.08 -3.52 -6.70
C ILE A 652 -1.25 -3.03 -6.11
N ASP A 653 -1.63 -3.49 -4.93
CA ASP A 653 -2.82 -3.01 -4.21
C ASP A 653 -2.71 -1.51 -3.92
N ILE A 654 -1.55 -1.05 -3.44
CA ILE A 654 -1.25 0.37 -3.25
C ILE A 654 -1.42 1.11 -4.58
N SER A 655 -0.76 0.67 -5.66
CA SER A 655 -0.89 1.27 -7.00
C SER A 655 -2.35 1.32 -7.48
N ASN A 656 -3.16 0.31 -7.16
CA ASN A 656 -4.58 0.30 -7.51
C ASN A 656 -5.37 1.36 -6.71
N GLN A 657 -5.16 1.45 -5.39
CA GLN A 657 -5.80 2.46 -4.55
C GLN A 657 -5.35 3.88 -4.92
N CYS A 658 -4.09 4.08 -5.29
CA CYS A 658 -3.57 5.35 -5.80
C CYS A 658 -4.32 5.79 -7.07
N GLY A 659 -4.50 4.86 -8.01
CA GLY A 659 -5.21 5.13 -9.26
C GLY A 659 -6.71 5.39 -9.06
N ARG A 660 -7.34 4.70 -8.10
CA ARG A 660 -8.72 4.97 -7.66
C ARG A 660 -8.83 6.35 -7.03
N LEU A 661 -7.91 6.70 -6.14
CA LEU A 661 -7.87 8.00 -5.47
C LEU A 661 -7.79 9.13 -6.49
N ILE A 662 -6.86 9.06 -7.45
CA ILE A 662 -6.73 10.04 -8.55
C ILE A 662 -8.04 10.18 -9.33
N ALA A 663 -8.67 9.07 -9.70
CA ALA A 663 -9.94 9.11 -10.43
C ALA A 663 -11.04 9.78 -9.61
N ASN A 664 -11.18 9.43 -8.32
CA ASN A 664 -12.19 10.03 -7.44
C ASN A 664 -11.95 11.54 -7.22
N ILE A 665 -10.71 12.01 -7.17
CA ILE A 665 -10.39 13.45 -7.07
C ILE A 665 -10.81 14.20 -8.34
N ILE A 666 -10.52 13.63 -9.51
CA ILE A 666 -10.93 14.20 -10.79
C ILE A 666 -12.44 14.34 -10.83
N VAL A 667 -13.17 13.29 -10.46
CA VAL A 667 -14.63 13.32 -10.40
C VAL A 667 -15.13 14.32 -9.36
N TYR A 668 -14.51 14.40 -8.19
CA TYR A 668 -14.85 15.37 -7.15
C TYR A 668 -14.65 16.81 -7.63
N TYR A 669 -13.50 17.12 -8.23
CA TYR A 669 -13.18 18.43 -8.79
C TYR A 669 -14.23 18.87 -9.82
N ASN A 670 -14.54 17.99 -10.77
CA ASN A 670 -15.57 18.25 -11.77
C ASN A 670 -16.95 18.42 -11.14
N SER A 671 -17.29 17.59 -10.15
CA SER A 671 -18.57 17.69 -9.44
C SER A 671 -18.68 18.99 -8.63
N ALA A 672 -17.59 19.48 -8.05
CA ALA A 672 -17.55 20.76 -7.34
C ALA A 672 -17.79 21.94 -8.30
N LEU A 673 -17.13 21.93 -9.47
CA LEU A 673 -17.39 22.90 -10.54
C LEU A 673 -18.86 22.87 -10.99
N LEU A 674 -19.39 21.68 -11.26
CA LEU A 674 -20.78 21.52 -11.68
C LEU A 674 -21.77 21.94 -10.58
N SER A 675 -21.43 21.77 -9.30
CA SER A 675 -22.24 22.23 -8.18
C SER A 675 -22.31 23.76 -8.13
N LEU A 676 -21.18 24.45 -8.31
CA LEU A 676 -21.17 25.91 -8.36
C LEU A 676 -21.97 26.45 -9.55
N ILE A 677 -21.84 25.83 -10.73
CA ILE A 677 -22.65 26.19 -11.91
C ILE A 677 -24.14 25.94 -11.64
N LEU A 678 -24.47 24.83 -10.97
CA LEU A 678 -25.84 24.52 -10.57
C LEU A 678 -26.43 25.60 -9.66
N GLU A 679 -25.71 25.98 -8.60
CA GLU A 679 -26.18 27.01 -7.67
C GLU A 679 -26.36 28.37 -8.36
N LYS A 680 -25.47 28.74 -9.29
CA LYS A 680 -25.65 29.94 -10.12
C LYS A 680 -26.90 29.88 -11.00
N TYR A 681 -27.19 28.73 -11.61
CA TYR A 681 -28.41 28.59 -12.41
C TYR A 681 -29.69 28.54 -11.57
N LYS A 682 -29.62 28.01 -10.34
CA LYS A 682 -30.72 28.08 -9.38
C LYS A 682 -31.01 29.54 -8.99
N SER A 683 -29.97 30.32 -8.67
CA SER A 683 -30.17 31.74 -8.29
C SER A 683 -30.72 32.59 -9.44
N CYS A 684 -30.38 32.27 -10.70
CA CYS A 684 -30.94 32.91 -11.89
C CYS A 684 -32.25 32.26 -12.40
N ASN A 685 -32.83 31.28 -11.70
CA ASN A 685 -34.02 30.51 -12.11
C ASN A 685 -33.95 29.93 -13.55
N ASN A 686 -32.76 29.57 -14.04
CA ASN A 686 -32.57 29.05 -15.38
C ASN A 686 -32.80 27.52 -15.45
N THR A 687 -34.09 27.12 -15.44
CA THR A 687 -34.51 25.71 -15.45
C THR A 687 -33.99 24.92 -16.66
N LYS A 688 -33.93 25.53 -17.84
CA LYS A 688 -33.41 24.90 -19.06
C LYS A 688 -31.93 24.53 -18.92
N ALA A 689 -31.13 25.41 -18.33
CA ALA A 689 -29.72 25.15 -18.11
C ALA A 689 -29.50 24.07 -17.05
N ILE A 690 -30.30 24.07 -15.98
CA ILE A 690 -30.29 23.02 -14.95
C ILE A 690 -30.57 21.65 -15.57
N GLU A 691 -31.60 21.51 -16.43
CA GLU A 691 -31.92 20.24 -17.11
C GLU A 691 -30.78 19.72 -18.01
N LYS A 692 -30.05 20.62 -18.68
CA LYS A 692 -28.86 20.25 -19.45
C LYS A 692 -27.72 19.80 -18.53
N LEU A 693 -27.50 20.52 -17.43
CA LEU A 693 -26.43 20.26 -16.48
C LEU A 693 -26.54 18.87 -15.84
N LYS A 694 -27.76 18.41 -15.53
CA LYS A 694 -28.03 17.05 -15.00
C LYS A 694 -27.52 15.92 -15.91
N ARG A 695 -27.37 16.19 -17.21
CA ARG A 695 -26.90 15.20 -18.20
C ARG A 695 -25.37 15.21 -18.37
N VAL A 696 -24.67 16.15 -17.74
CA VAL A 696 -23.22 16.28 -17.83
C VAL A 696 -22.57 15.30 -16.85
N SER A 697 -21.72 14.43 -17.37
CA SER A 697 -20.96 13.46 -16.57
C SER A 697 -19.75 14.13 -15.91
N PRO A 698 -19.54 14.01 -14.59
CA PRO A 698 -18.36 14.53 -13.90
C PRO A 698 -17.11 13.67 -14.15
N VAL A 699 -17.21 12.59 -14.94
CA VAL A 699 -16.08 11.68 -15.19
C VAL A 699 -15.12 12.23 -16.26
N ALA A 700 -15.49 13.26 -17.03
CA ALA A 700 -14.66 13.83 -18.09
C ALA A 700 -13.26 14.26 -17.58
N TRP A 701 -12.21 14.06 -18.40
CA TRP A 701 -10.84 14.37 -17.98
C TRP A 701 -9.96 14.97 -19.09
N GLN A 702 -10.52 15.25 -20.27
CA GLN A 702 -9.76 15.83 -21.38
C GLN A 702 -9.17 17.20 -21.03
N HIS A 703 -9.79 17.93 -20.11
CA HIS A 703 -9.32 19.20 -19.57
C HIS A 703 -8.26 19.06 -18.46
N ILE A 704 -7.87 17.83 -18.10
CA ILE A 704 -6.90 17.55 -17.04
C ILE A 704 -5.63 16.96 -17.65
N HIS A 705 -4.52 17.65 -17.42
CA HIS A 705 -3.21 17.18 -17.86
C HIS A 705 -2.69 16.07 -16.94
N LEU A 706 -2.71 14.83 -17.43
CA LEU A 706 -2.14 13.65 -16.75
C LEU A 706 -0.65 13.42 -17.07
N LEU A 707 -0.10 14.20 -18.00
CA LEU A 707 1.27 14.15 -18.49
C LEU A 707 1.83 15.58 -18.53
N GLY A 708 3.13 15.72 -18.33
CA GLY A 708 3.83 17.01 -18.38
C GLY A 708 4.69 17.26 -17.13
N HIS A 709 5.23 18.48 -17.04
CA HIS A 709 5.92 18.98 -15.86
C HIS A 709 4.92 19.56 -14.86
N TYR A 710 5.05 19.17 -13.60
CA TYR A 710 4.21 19.61 -12.49
C TYR A 710 4.98 20.59 -11.61
N ALA A 711 4.40 21.77 -11.37
CA ALA A 711 4.92 22.74 -10.42
C ALA A 711 4.01 22.77 -9.17
N PHE A 712 4.58 22.44 -8.02
CA PHE A 712 3.93 22.36 -6.71
C PHE A 712 4.46 23.43 -5.74
N CYS A 713 5.73 23.80 -5.85
CA CYS A 713 6.44 24.73 -4.96
C CYS A 713 6.35 26.19 -5.43
N SER A 714 5.87 26.44 -6.65
CA SER A 714 5.63 27.82 -7.11
C SER A 714 4.38 28.39 -6.45
N ASN A 715 4.50 29.51 -5.72
CA ASN A 715 3.42 30.30 -5.10
C ASN A 715 2.35 30.88 -6.08
N LYS A 716 2.10 30.23 -7.22
CA LYS A 716 1.09 30.68 -8.18
C LYS A 716 -0.29 30.23 -7.70
N CYS A 717 -1.25 31.16 -7.80
CA CYS A 717 -2.57 31.17 -7.17
C CYS A 717 -3.23 29.80 -6.95
N PRO A 718 -3.90 29.59 -5.79
CA PRO A 718 -4.77 28.45 -5.61
C PRO A 718 -5.86 28.43 -6.71
N ILE A 719 -6.33 27.24 -7.11
CA ILE A 719 -7.33 27.07 -8.18
C ILE A 719 -8.64 27.78 -7.78
N ASP A 720 -8.87 28.98 -8.30
CA ASP A 720 -10.11 29.73 -8.05
C ASP A 720 -11.24 29.22 -8.96
N LEU A 721 -12.12 28.41 -8.37
CA LEU A 721 -13.26 27.86 -9.08
C LEU A 721 -14.27 28.94 -9.50
N GLU A 722 -14.38 30.04 -8.75
CA GLU A 722 -15.28 31.15 -9.09
C GLU A 722 -14.75 31.95 -10.27
N GLU A 723 -13.44 32.20 -10.32
CA GLU A 723 -12.78 32.82 -11.47
C GLU A 723 -12.98 31.97 -12.72
N ILE A 724 -12.74 30.65 -12.64
CA ILE A 724 -12.99 29.71 -13.76
C ILE A 724 -14.44 29.81 -14.25
N ILE A 725 -15.42 29.86 -13.35
CA ILE A 725 -16.84 29.98 -13.71
C ILE A 725 -17.17 31.37 -14.29
N SER A 726 -16.49 32.41 -13.85
CA SER A 726 -16.66 33.77 -14.39
C SER A 726 -16.18 33.86 -15.86
N VAL A 727 -15.09 33.16 -16.19
CA VAL A 727 -14.51 33.08 -17.55
C VAL A 727 -15.32 32.15 -18.45
N LEU A 728 -15.95 31.13 -17.88
CA LEU A 728 -16.82 30.19 -18.60
C LEU A 728 -18.12 30.82 -19.14
N GLN A 729 -18.22 32.16 -19.31
CA GLN A 729 -19.38 32.90 -19.83
C GLN A 729 -20.17 32.03 -20.81
N ILE A 730 -21.27 31.48 -20.29
CA ILE A 730 -22.05 30.48 -20.98
C ILE A 730 -22.89 31.26 -21.99
N LYS A 731 -22.34 31.40 -23.20
CA LYS A 731 -23.07 31.89 -24.37
C LYS A 731 -24.30 31.02 -24.64
#